data_AF-A0A194UTZ4-F1
#
_entry.id   AF-A0A194UTZ4-F1
#
_cell.length_a   1.000
_cell.length_b   1.000
_cell.length_c   1.000
_cell.angle_alpha   90.00
_cell.angle_beta   90.00
_cell.angle_gamma   90.00
#
_symmetry.space_group_name_H-M   'P 1'
#
loop_
_entity.id
_entity.type
_entity.pdbx_description
1 polymer ?
#
loop_
_entity_poly.entity_id
_entity_poly.type
_entity_poly.pdbx_seq_one_letter_code
_entity_poly.pdbx_strand_id
1 'polypeptide(L)'
;MLYYSGNTRHLGNVDHGDTVTDFLPMERERGITIQSAAISFNWPRVEDCGPTEEAKTINLIDTPGHQDFQYEVLRCMPVLDGAVCVMDSVKGVEAHTERVWSAAQQYQIPRLIFVNKLDRDGASFRKSVLDIASRLKAWPLVCQIPWWAGDDFVGVIDVIKRVGYKWTSGGSQKFYNRDALRSALESENPSLIEEIDHAREQLIERLCEVDDELTMEFAEHGANLTDGAIKLSIRRAIGDGSGSVAPVFAGASLRNIGVEPLLDAVVDYLPSPQERPAIEVRTARGTRKLEDLIAHETARLKQGGANVAVASVFKVISDPHRGMLSFVRVYHGTLQRNASMWNTTQRVAEKPLAMMQILANKHNDIQHLKVGGIGALAGLKQARTGDTLIISPEKATDTLMKSIQIRPAIIPPAVTFISIEPFSATHEEVLAKALTDASREDPSLRWMKDEKAGQYILSGMGLLHLEVAIDNLKKYKIDAMFGTIQVDFKECITSQTAPEHYVVDRTVAGKPGKAACAAFIEPVDTDQQPPDETLDDRAVRLGFANLESPEEIHHTSIERDGNVINATIIRPVFNDPKQLDVDTVCHHLQNGAIAALYRGPWKGYPLYNCNIEIVLDCTRDFFGPASPAHYQQAGYHAVRNALKNAHDRQMVGLLEPVMKANIVCPEAVAAQVRHDLSRHGGQVLETEDLNENASGEGEIDLEQVYASPDPYESVSSLREQKKGATRMLKLKARVVLELTEFSGLTPVPSQLQQLRVGHVPPRAVQSIGGFSVGLNNLQDPACFSIPYQGRSSDTPNSFMMAHMTNPLATAEQLYHHRNLSSLPDDLQDVIFYATQCLTQAAGVLLQLPQSVTAQANVIFARYWVAESRPFMSNEFSDVSAACIYIVAKLGSRPRSPRDISNVYAYLLSSSSSFTRDKGAQPPVNDPSSYYLSESDYFNFHSRVLALEARILYALGFNTHVALPHALAVTYLQTLEFCNQPKEAISRRTVEYLNTALLSPQMLYLTHQPNMLAVAAVYNAAKDVGARMPECEWWEVFDVEREELGFLVVAMRSLEGWVRKQREESPWMTDGMVTRKAVQEELGRRGIRNGNGSQAEDEEAAMMRKMDEKMEQIEAQS
;
A
#
# COMPACT_ATOMS: atom_id res chain seq x y z
N MET A 1 -24.14 2.80 -17.94
CA MET A 1 -24.37 1.74 -18.97
C MET A 1 -25.38 0.69 -18.51
N LEU A 2 -25.15 -0.03 -17.40
CA LEU A 2 -26.05 -1.11 -16.94
C LEU A 2 -27.49 -0.69 -16.60
N TYR A 3 -27.69 0.56 -16.16
CA TYR A 3 -29.02 1.13 -15.93
C TYR A 3 -29.76 1.35 -17.25
N TYR A 4 -29.06 1.95 -18.23
CA TYR A 4 -29.62 2.22 -19.55
C TYR A 4 -29.96 0.94 -20.32
N SER A 5 -29.17 -0.13 -20.21
CA SER A 5 -29.53 -1.42 -20.81
C SER A 5 -30.68 -2.16 -20.10
N GLY A 6 -31.19 -1.66 -18.97
CA GLY A 6 -32.29 -2.28 -18.21
C GLY A 6 -31.86 -3.42 -17.29
N ASN A 7 -30.57 -3.75 -17.23
CA ASN A 7 -30.03 -4.82 -16.38
C ASN A 7 -30.06 -4.47 -14.88
N THR A 8 -30.06 -3.18 -14.53
CA THR A 8 -30.12 -2.69 -13.15
C THR A 8 -31.32 -1.76 -12.99
N ARG A 9 -32.07 -1.92 -11.88
CA ARG A 9 -33.30 -1.13 -11.60
C ARG A 9 -33.02 0.28 -11.08
N HIS A 10 -31.83 0.50 -10.53
CA HIS A 10 -31.40 1.77 -9.95
C HIS A 10 -30.05 2.18 -10.51
N LEU A 11 -29.82 3.50 -10.56
CA LEU A 11 -28.52 4.05 -10.90
C LEU A 11 -27.56 3.82 -9.74
N GLY A 12 -26.52 3.00 -9.93
CA GLY A 12 -25.49 2.77 -8.92
C GLY A 12 -24.54 3.98 -8.80
N ASN A 13 -24.12 4.31 -7.58
CA ASN A 13 -23.11 5.35 -7.31
C ASN A 13 -21.90 4.73 -6.58
N VAL A 14 -20.68 5.02 -7.07
CA VAL A 14 -19.40 4.56 -6.48
C VAL A 14 -19.26 5.12 -5.06
N ASP A 15 -19.62 6.40 -4.84
CA ASP A 15 -19.50 7.06 -3.54
C ASP A 15 -20.43 6.46 -2.47
N HIS A 16 -21.50 5.78 -2.89
CA HIS A 16 -22.42 5.08 -1.99
C HIS A 16 -22.12 3.58 -1.87
N GLY A 17 -21.17 3.04 -2.67
CA GLY A 17 -20.79 1.63 -2.67
C GLY A 17 -21.87 0.70 -3.22
N ASP A 18 -22.82 1.22 -4.00
CA ASP A 18 -23.97 0.50 -4.57
C ASP A 18 -23.72 -0.01 -6.00
N THR A 19 -22.49 0.10 -6.49
CA THR A 19 -22.10 -0.35 -7.83
C THR A 19 -22.07 -1.88 -7.93
N VAL A 20 -22.48 -2.39 -9.09
CA VAL A 20 -22.54 -3.84 -9.37
C VAL A 20 -21.16 -4.40 -9.72
N THR A 21 -20.26 -3.57 -10.25
CA THR A 21 -18.91 -3.97 -10.68
C THR A 21 -17.90 -4.00 -9.53
N ASP A 22 -18.08 -3.19 -8.48
CA ASP A 22 -17.22 -3.16 -7.29
C ASP A 22 -17.77 -4.08 -6.18
N PHE A 23 -17.38 -5.36 -6.24
CA PHE A 23 -17.89 -6.39 -5.32
C PHE A 23 -17.00 -6.63 -4.11
N LEU A 24 -15.74 -6.20 -4.13
CA LEU A 24 -14.84 -6.35 -2.98
C LEU A 24 -15.09 -5.26 -1.92
N PRO A 25 -15.07 -5.59 -0.61
CA PRO A 25 -15.19 -4.59 0.45
C PRO A 25 -14.16 -3.46 0.36
N MET A 26 -12.91 -3.79 -0.01
CA MET A 26 -11.84 -2.81 -0.20
C MET A 26 -12.09 -1.88 -1.40
N GLU A 27 -12.71 -2.36 -2.48
CA GLU A 27 -13.07 -1.52 -3.63
C GLU A 27 -14.08 -0.44 -3.21
N ARG A 28 -15.08 -0.83 -2.42
CA ARG A 28 -16.11 0.09 -1.90
C ARG A 28 -15.57 1.05 -0.85
N GLU A 29 -14.65 0.60 0.00
CA GLU A 29 -14.04 1.45 1.03
C GLU A 29 -13.08 2.49 0.43
N ARG A 30 -12.31 2.11 -0.59
CA ARG A 30 -11.32 2.99 -1.23
C ARG A 30 -11.86 3.73 -2.45
N GLY A 31 -13.03 3.37 -2.97
CA GLY A 31 -13.62 3.97 -4.16
C GLY A 31 -12.82 3.72 -5.44
N ILE A 32 -12.12 2.57 -5.52
CA ILE A 32 -11.32 2.17 -6.67
C ILE A 32 -11.71 0.76 -7.11
N THR A 33 -11.67 0.49 -8.41
CA THR A 33 -11.78 -0.87 -8.94
C THR A 33 -10.42 -1.56 -8.77
N ILE A 34 -10.42 -2.79 -8.27
CA ILE A 34 -9.23 -3.60 -7.99
C ILE A 34 -9.20 -4.80 -8.93
N GLN A 35 -10.31 -5.50 -9.07
CA GLN A 35 -10.43 -6.66 -9.96
C GLN A 35 -11.33 -6.35 -11.16
N SER A 36 -10.97 -6.85 -12.35
CA SER A 36 -11.80 -6.62 -13.52
C SER A 36 -13.14 -7.35 -13.47
N ALA A 37 -14.26 -6.68 -13.73
CA ALA A 37 -15.59 -7.30 -13.73
C ALA A 37 -16.05 -7.59 -15.17
N ALA A 38 -16.51 -8.81 -15.46
CA ALA A 38 -17.07 -9.16 -16.76
C ALA A 38 -18.61 -9.25 -16.69
N ILE A 39 -19.30 -8.41 -17.45
CA ILE A 39 -20.77 -8.32 -17.46
C ILE A 39 -21.29 -8.31 -18.90
N SER A 40 -22.26 -9.19 -19.19
CA SER A 40 -22.97 -9.20 -20.46
C SER A 40 -24.32 -8.48 -20.36
N PHE A 41 -24.64 -7.63 -21.34
CA PHE A 41 -25.95 -6.97 -21.48
C PHE A 41 -26.28 -6.70 -22.96
N ASN A 42 -27.55 -6.38 -23.26
CA ASN A 42 -27.99 -6.07 -24.61
C ASN A 42 -28.14 -4.56 -24.83
N TRP A 43 -27.73 -4.07 -26.00
CA TRP A 43 -27.96 -2.70 -26.44
C TRP A 43 -28.27 -2.64 -27.95
N PRO A 44 -29.34 -1.95 -28.38
CA PRO A 44 -30.42 -1.38 -27.58
C PRO A 44 -31.18 -2.43 -26.74
N ARG A 45 -32.14 -2.02 -25.90
CA ARG A 45 -32.95 -2.99 -25.15
C ARG A 45 -33.77 -3.82 -26.12
N VAL A 46 -33.99 -5.09 -25.79
CA VAL A 46 -34.82 -6.00 -26.61
C VAL A 46 -36.24 -5.46 -26.81
N GLU A 47 -36.77 -4.75 -25.81
CA GLU A 47 -38.10 -4.12 -25.85
C GLU A 47 -38.16 -2.86 -26.73
N ASP A 48 -37.02 -2.19 -26.93
CA ASP A 48 -36.90 -0.95 -27.69
C ASP A 48 -36.52 -1.19 -29.16
N CYS A 49 -36.19 -2.43 -29.52
CA CYS A 49 -35.86 -2.82 -30.89
C CYS A 49 -37.10 -2.86 -31.79
N GLY A 50 -36.98 -2.31 -33.00
CA GLY A 50 -38.01 -2.45 -34.04
C GLY A 50 -38.17 -3.90 -34.54
N PRO A 51 -39.24 -4.22 -35.29
CA PRO A 51 -39.52 -5.58 -35.76
C PRO A 51 -38.44 -6.19 -36.68
N THR A 52 -37.51 -5.38 -37.20
CA THR A 52 -36.40 -5.78 -38.07
C THR A 52 -35.02 -5.61 -37.43
N GLU A 53 -34.94 -5.08 -36.20
CA GLU A 53 -33.68 -4.82 -35.51
C GLU A 53 -33.46 -5.87 -34.41
N GLU A 54 -32.28 -6.49 -34.39
CA GLU A 54 -31.89 -7.40 -33.31
C GLU A 54 -30.99 -6.67 -32.31
N ALA A 55 -31.30 -6.79 -31.02
CA ALA A 55 -30.47 -6.25 -29.95
C ALA A 55 -29.08 -6.92 -29.97
N LYS A 56 -28.01 -6.13 -29.97
CA LYS A 56 -26.65 -6.66 -29.94
C LYS A 56 -26.23 -6.94 -28.49
N THR A 57 -25.52 -8.04 -28.27
CA THR A 57 -24.95 -8.37 -26.95
C THR A 57 -23.58 -7.74 -26.78
N ILE A 58 -23.44 -6.90 -25.76
CA ILE A 58 -22.19 -6.30 -25.33
C ILE A 58 -21.65 -7.09 -24.14
N ASN A 59 -20.40 -7.55 -24.25
CA ASN A 59 -19.65 -8.11 -23.13
C ASN A 59 -18.68 -7.05 -22.61
N LEU A 60 -19.07 -6.37 -21.54
CA LEU A 60 -18.26 -5.34 -20.91
C LEU A 60 -17.26 -5.99 -19.95
N ILE A 61 -15.98 -5.65 -20.09
CA ILE A 61 -14.96 -5.91 -19.09
C ILE A 61 -14.57 -4.56 -18.50
N ASP A 62 -14.96 -4.34 -17.25
CA ASP A 62 -14.55 -3.17 -16.48
C ASP A 62 -13.17 -3.42 -15.89
N THR A 63 -12.21 -2.53 -16.09
CA THR A 63 -10.80 -2.73 -15.72
C THR A 63 -10.34 -1.68 -14.71
N PRO A 64 -9.45 -2.01 -13.77
CA PRO A 64 -8.96 -1.04 -12.79
C PRO A 64 -8.15 0.08 -13.44
N GLY A 65 -8.28 1.30 -12.93
CA GLY A 65 -7.52 2.48 -13.40
C GLY A 65 -6.23 2.76 -12.61
N HIS A 66 -5.98 2.04 -11.52
CA HIS A 66 -4.82 2.25 -10.66
C HIS A 66 -3.58 1.49 -11.18
N GLN A 67 -2.41 2.12 -11.12
CA GLN A 67 -1.16 1.56 -11.66
C GLN A 67 -0.78 0.21 -11.03
N ASP A 68 -0.97 0.05 -9.72
CA ASP A 68 -0.67 -1.19 -9.00
C ASP A 68 -1.45 -2.42 -9.50
N PHE A 69 -2.52 -2.22 -10.27
CA PHE A 69 -3.30 -3.30 -10.92
C PHE A 69 -3.13 -3.28 -12.44
N GLN A 70 -1.97 -2.85 -12.94
CA GLN A 70 -1.71 -2.81 -14.40
C GLN A 70 -1.89 -4.18 -15.06
N TYR A 71 -1.52 -5.27 -14.39
CA TYR A 71 -1.70 -6.62 -14.95
C TYR A 71 -3.18 -6.99 -15.16
N GLU A 72 -4.10 -6.51 -14.32
CA GLU A 72 -5.55 -6.70 -14.50
C GLU A 72 -6.05 -6.07 -15.80
N VAL A 73 -5.45 -4.96 -16.25
CA VAL A 73 -5.73 -4.33 -17.54
C VAL A 73 -5.06 -5.13 -18.68
N LEU A 74 -3.77 -5.43 -18.54
CA LEU A 74 -2.98 -6.10 -19.58
C LEU A 74 -3.48 -7.52 -19.89
N ARG A 75 -3.97 -8.27 -18.89
CA ARG A 75 -4.54 -9.61 -19.10
C ARG A 75 -5.84 -9.59 -19.92
N CYS A 76 -6.57 -8.48 -19.88
CA CYS A 76 -7.82 -8.33 -20.61
C CYS A 76 -7.58 -7.97 -22.09
N MET A 77 -6.48 -7.27 -22.41
CA MET A 77 -6.18 -6.81 -23.78
C MET A 77 -6.26 -7.91 -24.85
N PRO A 78 -5.66 -9.10 -24.68
CA PRO A 78 -5.80 -10.19 -25.65
C PRO A 78 -7.25 -10.60 -25.96
N VAL A 79 -8.15 -10.44 -24.99
CA VAL A 79 -9.55 -10.90 -25.03
C VAL A 79 -10.46 -9.93 -25.78
N LEU A 80 -10.18 -8.63 -25.68
CA LEU A 80 -11.04 -7.57 -26.19
C LEU A 80 -11.09 -7.58 -27.73
N ASP A 81 -12.28 -7.30 -28.26
CA ASP A 81 -12.47 -7.04 -29.70
C ASP A 81 -12.45 -5.53 -29.99
N GLY A 82 -12.83 -4.71 -29.01
CA GLY A 82 -12.74 -3.26 -29.06
C GLY A 82 -12.63 -2.67 -27.65
N ALA A 83 -12.21 -1.41 -27.56
CA ALA A 83 -12.01 -0.72 -26.28
C ALA A 83 -12.63 0.68 -26.28
N VAL A 84 -13.04 1.15 -25.10
CA VAL A 84 -13.43 2.54 -24.86
C VAL A 84 -12.43 3.14 -23.88
N CYS A 85 -11.59 4.06 -24.37
CA CYS A 85 -10.62 4.79 -23.58
C CYS A 85 -11.31 5.98 -22.91
N VAL A 86 -11.51 5.90 -21.60
CA VAL A 86 -12.12 6.99 -20.82
C VAL A 86 -11.03 7.94 -20.33
N MET A 87 -11.17 9.23 -20.62
CA MET A 87 -10.22 10.28 -20.25
C MET A 87 -10.87 11.30 -19.31
N ASP A 88 -10.10 11.82 -18.35
CA ASP A 88 -10.51 12.92 -17.49
C ASP A 88 -10.30 14.26 -18.21
N SER A 89 -11.35 15.03 -18.43
CA SER A 89 -11.28 16.31 -19.14
C SER A 89 -10.53 17.42 -18.41
N VAL A 90 -10.30 17.30 -17.10
CA VAL A 90 -9.51 18.29 -16.33
C VAL A 90 -8.02 17.99 -16.50
N LYS A 91 -7.65 16.73 -16.29
CA LYS A 91 -6.23 16.31 -16.32
C LYS A 91 -5.71 16.10 -17.73
N GLY A 92 -6.54 15.64 -18.65
CA GLY A 92 -6.14 15.21 -19.99
C GLY A 92 -5.53 13.81 -19.99
N VAL A 93 -4.57 13.57 -20.88
CA VAL A 93 -3.86 12.29 -20.98
C VAL A 93 -2.94 12.10 -19.77
N GLU A 94 -3.00 10.96 -19.08
CA GLU A 94 -2.06 10.62 -17.99
C GLU A 94 -1.03 9.57 -18.46
N ALA A 95 0.10 9.43 -17.75
CA ALA A 95 1.14 8.44 -18.09
C ALA A 95 0.64 6.99 -18.01
N HIS A 96 -0.44 6.73 -17.24
CA HIS A 96 -1.11 5.43 -17.25
C HIS A 96 -1.93 5.25 -18.52
N THR A 97 -2.67 6.28 -18.96
CA THR A 97 -3.44 6.28 -20.21
C THR A 97 -2.55 5.97 -21.42
N GLU A 98 -1.36 6.57 -21.52
CA GLU A 98 -0.38 6.29 -22.59
C GLU A 98 0.05 4.82 -22.61
N ARG A 99 0.34 4.24 -21.44
CA ARG A 99 0.73 2.82 -21.33
C ARG A 99 -0.39 1.89 -21.77
N VAL A 100 -1.61 2.16 -21.35
CA VAL A 100 -2.80 1.37 -21.74
C VAL A 100 -3.08 1.52 -23.23
N TRP A 101 -2.92 2.73 -23.79
CA TRP A 101 -3.05 3.01 -25.21
C TRP A 101 -2.00 2.25 -26.05
N SER A 102 -0.73 2.29 -25.63
CA SER A 102 0.36 1.55 -26.28
C SER A 102 0.13 0.04 -26.22
N ALA A 103 -0.37 -0.49 -25.09
CA ALA A 103 -0.74 -1.89 -24.97
C ALA A 103 -1.87 -2.26 -25.95
N ALA A 104 -2.92 -1.45 -26.05
CA ALA A 104 -4.00 -1.68 -27.01
C ALA A 104 -3.51 -1.63 -28.48
N GLN A 105 -2.50 -0.80 -28.77
CA GLN A 105 -1.85 -0.73 -30.10
C GLN A 105 -1.04 -1.99 -30.40
N GLN A 106 -0.28 -2.51 -29.43
CA GLN A 106 0.45 -3.77 -29.58
C GLN A 106 -0.49 -4.96 -29.89
N TYR A 107 -1.71 -4.94 -29.36
CA TYR A 107 -2.70 -5.99 -29.60
C TYR A 107 -3.67 -5.72 -30.76
N GLN A 108 -3.47 -4.61 -31.48
CA GLN A 108 -4.30 -4.16 -32.61
C GLN A 108 -5.79 -4.12 -32.24
N ILE A 109 -6.12 -3.38 -31.18
CA ILE A 109 -7.50 -3.27 -30.67
C ILE A 109 -8.11 -1.94 -31.18
N PRO A 110 -9.18 -1.99 -31.99
CA PRO A 110 -9.98 -0.83 -32.35
C PRO A 110 -10.57 -0.15 -31.13
N ARG A 111 -10.55 1.19 -31.09
CA ARG A 111 -10.88 1.91 -29.86
C ARG A 111 -11.55 3.25 -30.10
N LEU A 112 -12.41 3.63 -29.16
CA LEU A 112 -13.06 4.94 -29.08
C LEU A 112 -12.54 5.71 -27.87
N ILE A 113 -12.59 7.03 -27.90
CA ILE A 113 -12.24 7.89 -26.78
C ILE A 113 -13.50 8.56 -26.23
N PHE A 114 -13.68 8.49 -24.92
CA PHE A 114 -14.74 9.19 -24.21
C PHE A 114 -14.12 10.19 -23.22
N VAL A 115 -14.22 11.48 -23.56
CA VAL A 115 -13.78 12.58 -22.70
C VAL A 115 -14.87 12.83 -21.65
N ASN A 116 -14.57 12.40 -20.42
CA ASN A 116 -15.50 12.37 -19.30
C ASN A 116 -15.26 13.52 -18.32
N LYS A 117 -16.20 13.72 -17.39
CA LYS A 117 -16.15 14.71 -16.30
C LYS A 117 -16.17 16.17 -16.78
N LEU A 118 -16.81 16.44 -17.92
CA LEU A 118 -16.98 17.80 -18.45
C LEU A 118 -17.84 18.70 -17.55
N ASP A 119 -18.45 18.15 -16.50
CA ASP A 119 -19.19 18.85 -15.46
C ASP A 119 -18.32 19.42 -14.33
N ARG A 120 -16.99 19.25 -14.38
CA ARG A 120 -16.07 19.73 -13.33
C ARG A 120 -15.44 21.08 -13.69
N ASP A 121 -15.13 21.84 -12.65
CA ASP A 121 -14.35 23.07 -12.79
C ASP A 121 -12.97 22.78 -13.41
N GLY A 122 -12.60 23.56 -14.43
CA GLY A 122 -11.36 23.38 -15.18
C GLY A 122 -11.40 22.26 -16.23
N ALA A 123 -12.57 21.68 -16.50
CA ALA A 123 -12.74 20.75 -17.62
C ALA A 123 -12.56 21.46 -18.96
N SER A 124 -11.79 20.84 -19.86
CA SER A 124 -11.54 21.36 -21.20
C SER A 124 -11.59 20.23 -22.22
N PHE A 125 -12.59 20.31 -23.11
CA PHE A 125 -12.69 19.36 -24.22
C PHE A 125 -11.57 19.63 -25.23
N ARG A 126 -11.27 20.91 -25.50
CA ARG A 126 -10.22 21.32 -26.44
C ARG A 126 -8.85 20.78 -26.06
N LYS A 127 -8.46 20.97 -24.79
CA LYS A 127 -7.18 20.46 -24.25
C LYS A 127 -7.09 18.95 -24.40
N SER A 128 -8.17 18.23 -24.06
CA SER A 128 -8.21 16.78 -24.16
C SER A 128 -8.00 16.30 -25.60
N VAL A 129 -8.60 16.98 -26.59
CA VAL A 129 -8.41 16.66 -28.02
C VAL A 129 -6.96 16.89 -28.47
N LEU A 130 -6.34 17.99 -28.05
CA LEU A 130 -4.94 18.29 -28.40
C LEU A 130 -3.96 17.33 -27.71
N ASP A 131 -4.25 16.91 -26.48
CA ASP A 131 -3.45 15.91 -25.75
C ASP A 131 -3.49 14.54 -26.44
N ILE A 132 -4.61 14.16 -27.07
CA ILE A 132 -4.72 12.92 -27.87
C ILE A 132 -3.73 12.96 -29.04
N ALA A 133 -3.71 14.06 -29.81
CA ALA A 133 -2.80 14.22 -30.93
C ALA A 133 -1.32 14.23 -30.50
N SER A 134 -0.99 15.03 -29.48
CA SER A 134 0.40 15.23 -29.06
C SER A 134 1.01 14.05 -28.29
N ARG A 135 0.24 13.43 -27.38
CA ARG A 135 0.76 12.41 -26.45
C ARG A 135 0.42 10.98 -26.84
N LEU A 136 -0.80 10.74 -27.31
CA LEU A 136 -1.19 9.40 -27.80
C LEU A 136 -0.75 9.16 -29.24
N LYS A 137 -0.29 10.22 -29.94
CA LYS A 137 0.11 10.19 -31.35
C LYS A 137 -0.99 9.63 -32.26
N ALA A 138 -2.24 9.95 -31.94
CA ALA A 138 -3.42 9.52 -32.65
C ALA A 138 -4.20 10.73 -33.14
N TRP A 139 -4.67 10.71 -34.38
CA TRP A 139 -5.47 11.78 -34.93
C TRP A 139 -6.90 11.72 -34.37
N PRO A 140 -7.36 12.76 -33.64
CA PRO A 140 -8.70 12.74 -33.05
C PRO A 140 -9.76 13.01 -34.13
N LEU A 141 -10.72 12.10 -34.24
CA LEU A 141 -11.92 12.25 -35.08
C LEU A 141 -13.07 12.72 -34.20
N VAL A 142 -13.31 14.04 -34.15
CA VAL A 142 -14.34 14.64 -33.28
C VAL A 142 -15.74 14.28 -33.80
N CYS A 143 -16.35 13.27 -33.19
CA CYS A 143 -17.69 12.80 -33.57
C CYS A 143 -18.81 13.56 -32.82
N GLN A 144 -18.47 14.14 -31.67
CA GLN A 144 -19.39 14.91 -30.84
C GLN A 144 -18.74 16.19 -30.32
N ILE A 145 -19.56 17.24 -30.22
CA ILE A 145 -19.19 18.52 -29.64
C ILE A 145 -19.97 18.70 -28.33
N PRO A 146 -19.33 19.17 -27.24
CA PRO A 146 -20.03 19.49 -26.01
C PRO A 146 -21.00 20.68 -26.20
N TRP A 147 -22.22 20.55 -25.68
CA TRP A 147 -23.20 21.63 -25.65
C TRP A 147 -23.12 22.36 -24.30
N TRP A 148 -22.60 23.58 -24.36
CA TRP A 148 -22.50 24.51 -23.23
C TRP A 148 -23.67 25.51 -23.23
N ALA A 149 -24.25 25.74 -22.05
CA ALA A 149 -25.20 26.83 -21.81
C ALA A 149 -24.56 27.83 -20.84
N GLY A 150 -23.83 28.81 -21.38
CA GLY A 150 -22.89 29.61 -20.60
C GLY A 150 -21.75 28.71 -20.12
N ASP A 151 -21.63 28.58 -18.80
CA ASP A 151 -20.61 27.78 -18.12
C ASP A 151 -21.09 26.34 -17.84
N ASP A 152 -22.40 26.08 -17.90
CA ASP A 152 -22.92 24.75 -17.57
C ASP A 152 -22.87 23.79 -18.76
N PHE A 153 -22.25 22.62 -18.54
CA PHE A 153 -22.34 21.49 -19.47
C PHE A 153 -23.74 20.87 -19.44
N VAL A 154 -24.51 21.02 -20.53
CA VAL A 154 -25.93 20.62 -20.59
C VAL A 154 -26.24 19.48 -21.58
N GLY A 155 -25.30 19.14 -22.47
CA GLY A 155 -25.56 18.11 -23.47
C GLY A 155 -24.43 17.88 -24.45
N VAL A 156 -24.74 17.11 -25.50
CA VAL A 156 -23.79 16.79 -26.58
C VAL A 156 -24.49 16.89 -27.93
N ILE A 157 -23.74 17.30 -28.95
CA ILE A 157 -24.20 17.43 -30.33
C ILE A 157 -23.44 16.42 -31.19
N ASP A 158 -24.16 15.58 -31.92
CA ASP A 158 -23.61 14.60 -32.86
C ASP A 158 -23.37 15.27 -34.22
N VAL A 159 -22.10 15.35 -34.61
CA VAL A 159 -21.63 16.01 -35.84
C VAL A 159 -21.98 15.20 -37.10
N ILE A 160 -22.13 13.89 -36.95
CA ILE A 160 -22.39 12.96 -38.07
C ILE A 160 -23.86 13.03 -38.45
N LYS A 161 -24.78 12.97 -37.49
CA LYS A 161 -26.23 13.05 -37.78
C LYS A 161 -26.74 14.49 -37.79
N ARG A 162 -25.97 15.44 -37.24
CA ARG A 162 -26.39 16.83 -36.94
C ARG A 162 -27.63 16.86 -36.05
N VAL A 163 -27.57 16.10 -34.96
CA VAL A 163 -28.64 16.01 -33.95
C VAL A 163 -28.10 16.39 -32.58
N GLY A 164 -28.94 16.96 -31.74
CA GLY A 164 -28.56 17.42 -30.41
C GLY A 164 -29.26 16.63 -29.31
N TYR A 165 -28.51 16.31 -28.27
CA TYR A 165 -29.03 15.69 -27.06
C TYR A 165 -28.81 16.65 -25.89
N LYS A 166 -29.87 17.10 -25.24
CA LYS A 166 -29.81 17.98 -24.07
C LYS A 166 -30.44 17.29 -22.87
N TRP A 167 -29.73 17.27 -21.74
CA TRP A 167 -30.25 16.69 -20.51
C TRP A 167 -30.75 17.80 -19.59
N THR A 168 -31.91 17.57 -18.98
CA THR A 168 -32.46 18.48 -17.96
C THR A 168 -31.94 18.08 -16.58
N SER A 169 -32.00 18.99 -15.60
CA SER A 169 -31.53 18.72 -14.21
C SER A 169 -32.23 17.54 -13.52
N GLY A 170 -33.35 17.05 -14.06
CA GLY A 170 -34.04 15.84 -13.60
C GLY A 170 -33.61 14.54 -14.30
N GLY A 171 -32.56 14.58 -15.14
CA GLY A 171 -32.01 13.41 -15.86
C GLY A 171 -32.78 13.01 -17.12
N SER A 172 -33.88 13.69 -17.46
CA SER A 172 -34.61 13.43 -18.72
C SER A 172 -33.83 13.99 -19.91
N GLN A 173 -33.55 13.13 -20.88
CA GLN A 173 -32.98 13.49 -22.17
C GLN A 173 -34.05 14.11 -23.07
N LYS A 174 -33.70 15.21 -23.75
CA LYS A 174 -34.47 15.79 -24.85
C LYS A 174 -33.68 15.63 -26.14
N PHE A 175 -34.32 15.03 -27.13
CA PHE A 175 -33.77 14.84 -28.47
C PHE A 175 -34.17 16.00 -29.39
N TYR A 176 -33.20 16.56 -30.11
CA TYR A 176 -33.40 17.59 -31.13
C TYR A 176 -32.97 17.03 -32.49
N ASN A 177 -33.92 16.95 -33.42
CA ASN A 177 -33.64 16.64 -34.82
C ASN A 177 -32.91 17.82 -35.51
N ARG A 178 -32.48 17.64 -36.76
CA ARG A 178 -31.69 18.66 -37.49
C ARG A 178 -32.34 20.06 -37.48
N ASP A 179 -33.62 20.15 -37.81
CA ASP A 179 -34.33 21.44 -37.92
C ASP A 179 -34.64 22.06 -36.54
N ALA A 180 -35.03 21.23 -35.57
CA ALA A 180 -35.30 21.69 -34.20
C ALA A 180 -34.01 22.07 -33.45
N LEU A 181 -32.89 21.39 -33.74
CA LEU A 181 -31.58 21.73 -33.21
C LEU A 181 -31.16 23.12 -33.67
N ARG A 182 -31.26 23.38 -34.99
CA ARG A 182 -30.92 24.69 -35.55
C ARG A 182 -31.76 25.80 -34.93
N SER A 183 -33.07 25.59 -34.82
CA SER A 183 -34.00 26.55 -34.21
C SER A 183 -33.68 26.80 -32.72
N ALA A 184 -33.29 25.76 -31.98
CA ALA A 184 -32.90 25.89 -30.58
C ALA A 184 -31.57 26.65 -30.41
N LEU A 185 -30.56 26.32 -31.23
CA LEU A 185 -29.25 26.97 -31.20
C LEU A 185 -29.30 28.43 -31.66
N GLU A 186 -30.16 28.78 -32.62
CA GLU A 186 -30.39 30.18 -33.02
C GLU A 186 -30.83 31.06 -31.85
N SER A 187 -31.53 30.48 -30.86
CA SER A 187 -31.98 31.20 -29.66
C SER A 187 -30.98 31.18 -28.50
N GLU A 188 -30.20 30.11 -28.35
CA GLU A 188 -29.31 29.90 -27.20
C GLU A 188 -27.86 30.28 -27.51
N ASN A 189 -27.31 29.82 -28.64
CA ASN A 189 -25.91 30.00 -29.00
C ASN A 189 -25.67 29.84 -30.53
N PRO A 190 -25.74 30.93 -31.31
CA PRO A 190 -25.65 30.85 -32.77
C PRO A 190 -24.27 30.43 -33.28
N SER A 191 -23.19 30.65 -32.52
CA SER A 191 -21.83 30.28 -32.96
C SER A 191 -21.63 28.76 -33.05
N LEU A 192 -22.41 27.97 -32.29
CA LEU A 192 -22.34 26.51 -32.36
C LEU A 192 -22.85 25.96 -33.70
N ILE A 193 -23.66 26.69 -34.46
CA ILE A 193 -24.17 26.21 -35.76
C ILE A 193 -23.04 26.16 -36.79
N GLU A 194 -22.26 27.25 -36.90
CA GLU A 194 -21.08 27.32 -37.77
C GLU A 194 -20.03 26.29 -37.33
N GLU A 195 -19.89 26.09 -36.02
CA GLU A 195 -18.96 25.12 -35.44
C GLU A 195 -19.31 23.67 -35.81
N ILE A 196 -20.60 23.31 -35.83
CA ILE A 196 -21.05 21.95 -36.23
C ILE A 196 -20.69 21.66 -37.69
N ASP A 197 -20.93 22.64 -38.58
CA ASP A 197 -20.63 22.47 -40.01
C ASP A 197 -19.11 22.41 -40.23
N HIS A 198 -18.33 23.26 -39.55
CA HIS A 198 -16.86 23.22 -39.61
C HIS A 198 -16.27 21.90 -39.09
N ALA A 199 -16.75 21.42 -37.93
CA ALA A 199 -16.33 20.14 -37.37
C ALA A 199 -16.61 18.97 -38.32
N ARG A 200 -17.76 19.01 -39.00
CA ARG A 200 -18.15 17.99 -39.96
C ARG A 200 -17.24 18.00 -41.19
N GLU A 201 -16.93 19.17 -41.72
CA GLU A 201 -16.01 19.32 -42.85
C GLU A 201 -14.64 18.75 -42.52
N GLN A 202 -14.09 19.11 -41.36
CA GLN A 202 -12.81 18.58 -40.88
C GLN A 202 -12.85 17.06 -40.64
N LEU A 203 -13.96 16.53 -40.10
CA LEU A 203 -14.13 15.09 -39.94
C LEU A 203 -14.13 14.35 -41.29
N ILE A 204 -14.85 14.86 -42.30
CA ILE A 204 -14.93 14.25 -43.63
C ILE A 204 -13.59 14.32 -44.35
N GLU A 205 -12.92 15.48 -44.33
CA GLU A 205 -11.59 15.68 -44.93
C GLU A 205 -10.60 14.63 -44.44
N ARG A 206 -10.54 14.41 -43.12
CA ARG A 206 -9.63 13.43 -42.51
C ARG A 206 -10.03 11.99 -42.77
N LEU A 207 -11.33 11.69 -42.86
CA LEU A 207 -11.77 10.34 -43.25
C LEU A 207 -11.41 10.03 -44.70
N CYS A 208 -11.47 11.01 -45.61
CA CYS A 208 -11.03 10.83 -46.99
C CYS A 208 -9.51 10.57 -47.11
N GLU A 209 -8.69 11.08 -46.20
CA GLU A 209 -7.25 10.76 -46.18
C GLU A 209 -6.96 9.30 -45.81
N VAL A 210 -7.87 8.64 -45.08
CA VAL A 210 -7.66 7.30 -44.51
C VAL A 210 -8.45 6.22 -45.24
N ASP A 211 -9.65 6.54 -45.74
CA ASP A 211 -10.59 5.58 -46.36
C ASP A 211 -10.84 5.91 -47.83
N ASP A 212 -10.19 5.15 -48.71
CA ASP A 212 -10.30 5.30 -50.17
C ASP A 212 -11.75 5.20 -50.68
N GLU A 213 -12.59 4.35 -50.03
CA GLU A 213 -14.00 4.20 -50.41
C GLU A 213 -14.80 5.50 -50.19
N LEU A 214 -14.58 6.17 -49.05
CA LEU A 214 -15.25 7.45 -48.78
C LEU A 214 -14.75 8.55 -49.72
N THR A 215 -13.46 8.53 -50.08
CA THR A 215 -12.89 9.47 -51.06
C THR A 215 -13.55 9.36 -52.42
N MET A 216 -13.85 8.14 -52.87
CA MET A 216 -14.61 7.93 -54.10
C MET A 216 -16.04 8.48 -53.99
N GLU A 217 -16.75 8.19 -52.90
CA GLU A 217 -18.11 8.68 -52.69
C GLU A 217 -18.16 10.22 -52.60
N PHE A 218 -17.16 10.83 -51.98
CA PHE A 218 -17.00 12.28 -51.89
C PHE A 218 -16.70 12.92 -53.26
N ALA A 219 -15.89 12.28 -54.10
CA ALA A 219 -15.64 12.76 -55.46
C ALA A 219 -16.91 12.74 -56.34
N GLU A 220 -17.83 11.80 -56.10
CA GLU A 220 -19.10 11.68 -56.82
C GLU A 220 -20.19 12.64 -56.30
N HIS A 221 -20.36 12.75 -54.98
CA HIS A 221 -21.49 13.44 -54.34
C HIS A 221 -21.11 14.78 -53.67
N GLY A 222 -19.82 15.13 -53.63
CA GLY A 222 -19.30 16.26 -52.89
C GLY A 222 -19.57 16.14 -51.38
N ALA A 223 -19.88 17.26 -50.72
CA ALA A 223 -20.15 17.31 -49.27
C ALA A 223 -21.49 16.66 -48.84
N ASN A 224 -22.32 16.18 -49.79
CA ASN A 224 -23.62 15.56 -49.51
C ASN A 224 -23.49 14.04 -49.28
N LEU A 225 -22.59 13.63 -48.39
CA LEU A 225 -22.41 12.23 -48.00
C LEU A 225 -23.53 11.75 -47.07
N THR A 226 -23.92 10.48 -47.21
CA THR A 226 -24.91 9.86 -46.33
C THR A 226 -24.33 9.59 -44.94
N ASP A 227 -25.14 9.74 -43.88
CA ASP A 227 -24.68 9.49 -42.50
C ASP A 227 -24.23 8.03 -42.30
N GLY A 228 -24.81 7.10 -43.06
CA GLY A 228 -24.41 5.68 -43.08
C GLY A 228 -23.01 5.46 -43.67
N ALA A 229 -22.68 6.14 -44.76
CA ALA A 229 -21.36 6.06 -45.38
C ALA A 229 -20.25 6.57 -44.45
N ILE A 230 -20.48 7.71 -43.78
CA ILE A 230 -19.53 8.28 -42.81
C ILE A 230 -19.31 7.30 -41.65
N LYS A 231 -20.38 6.68 -41.14
CA LYS A 231 -20.27 5.70 -40.05
C LYS A 231 -19.47 4.45 -40.45
N LEU A 232 -19.73 3.94 -41.66
CA LEU A 232 -18.98 2.80 -42.20
C LEU A 232 -17.51 3.14 -42.42
N SER A 233 -17.22 4.37 -42.88
CA SER A 233 -15.87 4.87 -43.03
C SER A 233 -15.11 4.93 -41.70
N ILE A 234 -15.73 5.48 -40.64
CA ILE A 234 -15.15 5.48 -39.29
C ILE A 234 -14.86 4.04 -38.82
N ARG A 235 -15.81 3.12 -39.03
CA ARG A 235 -15.65 1.70 -38.68
C ARG A 235 -14.49 1.04 -39.42
N ARG A 236 -14.31 1.33 -40.72
CA ARG A 236 -13.16 0.85 -41.52
C ARG A 236 -11.85 1.46 -41.04
N ALA A 237 -11.83 2.77 -40.80
CA ALA A 237 -10.64 3.51 -40.41
C ALA A 237 -10.04 3.04 -39.07
N ILE A 238 -10.88 2.65 -38.10
CA ILE A 238 -10.39 2.08 -36.83
C ILE A 238 -10.19 0.56 -36.87
N GLY A 239 -10.61 -0.11 -37.94
CA GLY A 239 -10.72 -1.57 -38.02
C GLY A 239 -9.37 -2.31 -37.97
N ASP A 240 -8.29 -1.64 -38.36
CA ASP A 240 -6.92 -2.17 -38.30
C ASP A 240 -6.37 -2.25 -36.85
N GLY A 241 -7.00 -1.54 -35.91
CA GLY A 241 -6.59 -1.44 -34.52
C GLY A 241 -5.25 -0.74 -34.28
N SER A 242 -4.68 -0.08 -35.31
CA SER A 242 -3.39 0.61 -35.22
C SER A 242 -3.43 1.80 -34.25
N GLY A 243 -4.62 2.40 -34.08
CA GLY A 243 -4.82 3.58 -33.25
C GLY A 243 -4.26 4.86 -33.87
N SER A 244 -4.01 4.88 -35.18
CA SER A 244 -3.60 6.07 -35.92
C SER A 244 -4.68 7.16 -35.91
N VAL A 245 -5.94 6.76 -35.95
CA VAL A 245 -7.13 7.62 -35.82
C VAL A 245 -7.97 7.18 -34.62
N ALA A 246 -8.63 8.14 -33.97
CA ALA A 246 -9.38 7.89 -32.74
C ALA A 246 -10.70 8.69 -32.70
N PRO A 247 -11.87 8.03 -32.83
CA PRO A 247 -13.18 8.66 -32.64
C PRO A 247 -13.35 9.21 -31.21
N VAL A 248 -13.67 10.49 -31.10
CA VAL A 248 -13.80 11.21 -29.82
C VAL A 248 -15.25 11.56 -29.52
N PHE A 249 -15.69 11.18 -28.34
CA PHE A 249 -17.02 11.41 -27.76
C PHE A 249 -16.89 12.24 -26.48
N ALA A 250 -17.92 13.01 -26.17
CA ALA A 250 -17.96 13.91 -25.01
C ALA A 250 -19.02 13.44 -24.00
N GLY A 251 -18.81 13.68 -22.70
CA GLY A 251 -19.86 13.47 -21.72
C GLY A 251 -19.47 13.72 -20.27
N ALA A 252 -20.44 13.50 -19.39
CA ALA A 252 -20.30 13.57 -17.94
C ALA A 252 -21.09 12.42 -17.32
N SER A 253 -20.40 11.29 -17.09
CA SER A 253 -21.04 10.05 -16.65
C SER A 253 -21.71 10.18 -15.27
N LEU A 254 -21.18 11.03 -14.39
CA LEU A 254 -21.75 11.28 -13.06
C LEU A 254 -23.12 11.96 -13.13
N ARG A 255 -23.30 12.90 -14.08
CA ARG A 255 -24.57 13.57 -14.37
C ARG A 255 -25.43 12.82 -15.39
N ASN A 256 -24.99 11.63 -15.82
CA ASN A 256 -25.68 10.79 -16.79
C ASN A 256 -25.80 11.42 -18.20
N ILE A 257 -24.85 12.27 -18.58
CA ILE A 257 -24.83 12.96 -19.87
C ILE A 257 -23.87 12.22 -20.82
N GLY A 258 -24.33 11.90 -22.03
CA GLY A 258 -23.50 11.31 -23.10
C GLY A 258 -23.31 9.78 -23.05
N VAL A 259 -23.83 9.09 -22.04
CA VAL A 259 -23.65 7.62 -21.89
C VAL A 259 -24.43 6.81 -22.92
N GLU A 260 -25.66 7.21 -23.26
CA GLU A 260 -26.49 6.53 -24.28
C GLU A 260 -25.90 6.69 -25.69
N PRO A 261 -25.53 7.91 -26.15
CA PRO A 261 -24.83 8.08 -27.43
C PRO A 261 -23.51 7.31 -27.51
N LEU A 262 -22.81 7.13 -26.40
CA LEU A 262 -21.59 6.31 -26.34
C LEU A 262 -21.90 4.82 -26.57
N LEU A 263 -23.01 4.30 -26.02
CA LEU A 263 -23.43 2.92 -26.26
C LEU A 263 -23.84 2.70 -27.73
N ASP A 264 -24.49 3.67 -28.35
CA ASP A 264 -24.78 3.65 -29.78
C ASP A 264 -23.49 3.61 -30.60
N ALA A 265 -22.51 4.46 -30.24
CA ALA A 265 -21.19 4.48 -30.87
C ALA A 265 -20.43 3.15 -30.75
N VAL A 266 -20.52 2.48 -29.60
CA VAL A 266 -19.94 1.12 -29.41
C VAL A 266 -20.54 0.13 -30.41
N VAL A 267 -21.85 0.17 -30.60
CA VAL A 267 -22.58 -0.73 -31.51
C VAL A 267 -22.32 -0.42 -32.99
N ASP A 268 -22.12 0.86 -33.31
CA ASP A 268 -21.92 1.34 -34.68
C ASP A 268 -20.47 1.21 -35.16
N TYR A 269 -19.48 1.51 -34.31
CA TYR A 269 -18.08 1.63 -34.71
C TYR A 269 -17.21 0.44 -34.30
N LEU A 270 -17.41 -0.19 -33.12
CA LEU A 270 -16.53 -1.28 -32.68
C LEU A 270 -16.83 -2.60 -33.42
N PRO A 271 -15.79 -3.42 -33.72
CA PRO A 271 -15.93 -4.63 -34.53
C PRO A 271 -16.73 -5.71 -33.82
N SER A 272 -17.41 -6.55 -34.60
CA SER A 272 -17.94 -7.81 -34.10
C SER A 272 -16.81 -8.84 -33.96
N PRO A 273 -16.95 -9.90 -33.14
CA PRO A 273 -15.93 -10.95 -33.04
C PRO A 273 -15.56 -11.64 -34.37
N GLN A 274 -16.41 -11.53 -35.39
CA GLN A 274 -16.19 -12.08 -36.73
C GLN A 274 -15.39 -11.13 -37.64
N GLU A 275 -15.44 -9.83 -37.37
CA GLU A 275 -14.74 -8.78 -38.12
C GLU A 275 -13.36 -8.45 -37.54
N ARG A 276 -12.92 -9.21 -36.53
CA ARG A 276 -11.63 -9.01 -35.87
C ARG A 276 -10.47 -9.41 -36.79
N PRO A 277 -9.33 -8.72 -36.75
CA PRO A 277 -8.10 -9.18 -37.37
C PRO A 277 -7.74 -10.61 -36.96
N ALA A 278 -7.23 -11.39 -37.92
CA ALA A 278 -6.87 -12.79 -37.71
C ALA A 278 -5.95 -12.98 -36.48
N ILE A 279 -6.29 -13.93 -35.62
CA ILE A 279 -5.59 -14.11 -34.35
C ILE A 279 -4.21 -14.72 -34.60
N GLU A 280 -3.18 -14.01 -34.16
CA GLU A 280 -1.82 -14.53 -34.09
C GLU A 280 -1.66 -15.51 -32.93
N VAL A 281 -1.00 -16.63 -33.24
CA VAL A 281 -0.75 -17.72 -32.31
C VAL A 281 0.73 -18.02 -32.30
N ARG A 282 1.29 -18.11 -31.09
CA ARG A 282 2.65 -18.60 -30.90
C ARG A 282 2.63 -20.13 -30.89
N THR A 283 3.45 -20.73 -31.74
CA THR A 283 3.70 -22.19 -31.77
C THR A 283 5.17 -22.46 -31.46
N ALA A 284 5.53 -23.72 -31.22
CA ALA A 284 6.93 -24.13 -31.04
C ALA A 284 7.86 -23.77 -32.23
N ARG A 285 7.30 -23.45 -33.41
CA ARG A 285 8.04 -23.12 -34.64
C ARG A 285 7.93 -21.65 -35.06
N GLY A 286 7.40 -20.78 -34.19
CA GLY A 286 7.20 -19.34 -34.45
C GLY A 286 5.74 -18.91 -34.44
N THR A 287 5.50 -17.65 -34.81
CA THR A 287 4.16 -17.03 -34.87
C THR A 287 3.46 -17.36 -36.19
N ARG A 288 2.20 -17.78 -36.13
CA ARG A 288 1.34 -18.09 -37.29
C ARG A 288 -0.09 -17.63 -37.03
N LYS A 289 -0.91 -17.50 -38.09
CA LYS A 289 -2.33 -17.21 -37.95
C LYS A 289 -3.09 -18.46 -37.51
N LEU A 290 -4.08 -18.29 -36.62
CA LEU A 290 -4.89 -19.39 -36.09
C LEU A 290 -5.66 -20.12 -37.19
N GLU A 291 -6.23 -19.37 -38.15
CA GLU A 291 -7.04 -19.90 -39.25
C GLU A 291 -6.25 -20.88 -40.13
N ASP A 292 -5.01 -20.56 -40.46
CA ASP A 292 -4.14 -21.42 -41.26
C ASP A 292 -3.85 -22.76 -40.56
N LEU A 293 -3.65 -22.71 -39.24
CA LEU A 293 -3.41 -23.91 -38.43
C LEU A 293 -4.64 -24.82 -38.37
N ILE A 294 -5.80 -24.21 -38.16
CA ILE A 294 -7.07 -24.94 -38.09
C ILE A 294 -7.46 -25.50 -39.46
N ALA A 295 -7.28 -24.73 -40.53
CA ALA A 295 -7.55 -25.18 -41.89
C ALA A 295 -6.69 -26.40 -42.27
N HIS A 296 -5.40 -26.37 -41.90
CA HIS A 296 -4.50 -27.50 -42.11
C HIS A 296 -4.94 -28.76 -41.32
N GLU A 297 -5.38 -28.59 -40.07
CA GLU A 297 -5.87 -29.73 -39.27
C GLU A 297 -7.22 -30.26 -39.76
N THR A 298 -8.14 -29.38 -40.13
CA THR A 298 -9.47 -29.73 -40.64
C THR A 298 -9.38 -30.44 -42.00
N ALA A 299 -8.48 -29.99 -42.88
CA ALA A 299 -8.19 -30.64 -44.15
C ALA A 299 -7.54 -32.02 -43.98
N ARG A 300 -6.87 -32.28 -42.85
CA ARG A 300 -6.31 -33.59 -42.50
C ARG A 300 -7.37 -34.56 -41.98
N LEU A 301 -8.33 -34.08 -41.19
CA LEU A 301 -9.38 -34.87 -40.55
C LEU A 301 -10.50 -35.32 -41.52
N LYS A 302 -10.21 -35.51 -42.82
CA LYS A 302 -11.18 -35.92 -43.85
C LYS A 302 -12.10 -37.05 -43.35
N GLN A 303 -13.39 -36.72 -43.27
CA GLN A 303 -14.56 -37.52 -42.85
C GLN A 303 -14.88 -37.56 -41.36
N GLY A 304 -15.92 -36.80 -40.99
CA GLY A 304 -16.56 -36.79 -39.67
C GLY A 304 -16.27 -35.51 -38.92
N GLY A 305 -17.28 -34.64 -38.75
CA GLY A 305 -17.17 -33.31 -38.14
C GLY A 305 -16.52 -33.32 -36.75
N ALA A 306 -15.20 -33.26 -36.71
CA ALA A 306 -14.43 -33.08 -35.49
C ALA A 306 -14.57 -31.62 -35.06
N ASN A 307 -15.25 -31.40 -33.94
CA ASN A 307 -15.50 -30.09 -33.38
C ASN A 307 -14.21 -29.58 -32.71
N VAL A 308 -13.30 -29.02 -33.51
CA VAL A 308 -12.09 -28.35 -33.00
C VAL A 308 -12.53 -27.04 -32.35
N ALA A 309 -12.27 -26.89 -31.05
CA ALA A 309 -12.56 -25.65 -30.35
C ALA A 309 -11.29 -25.12 -29.68
N VAL A 310 -11.09 -23.81 -29.76
CA VAL A 310 -9.94 -23.11 -29.17
C VAL A 310 -10.47 -21.98 -28.31
N ALA A 311 -10.09 -22.00 -27.04
CA ALA A 311 -10.46 -20.99 -26.05
C ALA A 311 -9.23 -20.54 -25.26
N SER A 312 -9.27 -19.34 -24.68
CA SER A 312 -8.25 -18.86 -23.75
C SER A 312 -8.87 -18.56 -22.40
N VAL A 313 -8.18 -18.93 -21.34
CA VAL A 313 -8.50 -18.56 -19.96
C VAL A 313 -7.91 -17.18 -19.70
N PHE A 314 -8.73 -16.21 -19.34
CA PHE A 314 -8.26 -14.83 -19.11
C PHE A 314 -8.48 -14.31 -17.70
N LYS A 315 -9.28 -15.00 -16.90
CA LYS A 315 -9.46 -14.70 -15.48
C LYS A 315 -9.74 -15.99 -14.72
N VAL A 316 -9.17 -16.14 -13.55
CA VAL A 316 -9.47 -17.24 -12.62
C VAL A 316 -9.89 -16.63 -11.30
N ILE A 317 -10.99 -17.09 -10.71
CA ILE A 317 -11.50 -16.59 -9.43
C ILE A 317 -11.78 -17.77 -8.51
N SER A 318 -11.46 -17.64 -7.23
CA SER A 318 -11.90 -18.58 -6.20
C SER A 318 -13.30 -18.23 -5.70
N ASP A 319 -14.30 -19.05 -6.03
CA ASP A 319 -15.66 -18.93 -5.50
C ASP A 319 -15.83 -19.83 -4.25
N PRO A 320 -16.35 -19.31 -3.12
CA PRO A 320 -16.51 -20.10 -1.88
C PRO A 320 -17.40 -21.34 -2.01
N HIS A 321 -18.38 -21.34 -2.92
CA HIS A 321 -19.33 -22.45 -3.08
C HIS A 321 -18.95 -23.38 -4.22
N ARG A 322 -18.37 -22.85 -5.30
CA ARG A 322 -18.12 -23.58 -6.56
C ARG A 322 -16.63 -23.88 -6.80
N GLY A 323 -15.74 -23.39 -5.94
CA GLY A 323 -14.30 -23.53 -6.06
C GLY A 323 -13.73 -22.63 -7.16
N MET A 324 -12.62 -23.05 -7.77
CA MET A 324 -11.95 -22.26 -8.80
C MET A 324 -12.77 -22.21 -10.09
N LEU A 325 -13.15 -21.00 -10.48
CA LEU A 325 -13.84 -20.66 -11.73
C LEU A 325 -12.84 -20.06 -12.71
N SER A 326 -12.71 -20.67 -13.88
CA SER A 326 -11.86 -20.18 -14.96
C SER A 326 -12.73 -19.55 -16.05
N PHE A 327 -12.62 -18.23 -16.22
CA PHE A 327 -13.29 -17.47 -17.26
C PHE A 327 -12.56 -17.67 -18.58
N VAL A 328 -13.33 -18.07 -19.59
CA VAL A 328 -12.84 -18.42 -20.91
C VAL A 328 -13.50 -17.59 -21.99
N ARG A 329 -12.72 -17.25 -23.01
CA ARG A 329 -13.18 -16.68 -24.27
C ARG A 329 -12.96 -17.70 -25.39
N VAL A 330 -14.00 -17.98 -26.17
CA VAL A 330 -13.92 -18.89 -27.33
C VAL A 330 -13.54 -18.11 -28.57
N TYR A 331 -12.47 -18.52 -29.24
CA TYR A 331 -11.97 -17.91 -30.48
C TYR A 331 -12.29 -18.72 -31.72
N HIS A 332 -12.39 -20.05 -31.58
CA HIS A 332 -12.80 -20.92 -32.68
C HIS A 332 -13.62 -22.11 -32.17
N GLY A 333 -14.53 -22.61 -33.00
CA GLY A 333 -15.37 -23.76 -32.70
C GLY A 333 -16.42 -23.50 -31.62
N THR A 334 -16.98 -24.59 -31.07
CA THR A 334 -17.96 -24.52 -30.00
C THR A 334 -17.50 -25.36 -28.81
N LEU A 335 -17.35 -24.73 -27.65
CA LEU A 335 -17.01 -25.41 -26.41
C LEU A 335 -18.25 -26.14 -25.89
N GLN A 336 -18.17 -27.47 -25.75
CA GLN A 336 -19.26 -28.28 -25.21
C GLN A 336 -19.05 -28.59 -23.72
N ARG A 337 -20.15 -28.67 -22.96
CA ARG A 337 -20.11 -29.09 -21.56
C ARG A 337 -19.49 -30.49 -21.42
N ASN A 338 -18.65 -30.68 -20.41
CA ASN A 338 -17.96 -31.95 -20.08
C ASN A 338 -16.99 -32.49 -21.16
N ALA A 339 -16.66 -31.70 -22.19
CA ALA A 339 -15.64 -32.11 -23.16
C ALA A 339 -14.25 -32.15 -22.51
N SER A 340 -13.45 -33.16 -22.88
CA SER A 340 -12.04 -33.23 -22.48
C SER A 340 -11.27 -32.16 -23.25
N MET A 341 -10.54 -31.32 -22.54
CA MET A 341 -9.75 -30.21 -23.10
C MET A 341 -8.28 -30.45 -22.82
N TRP A 342 -7.43 -30.02 -23.75
CA TRP A 342 -5.99 -30.00 -23.57
C TRP A 342 -5.53 -28.58 -23.26
N ASN A 343 -4.93 -28.37 -22.10
CA ASN A 343 -4.24 -27.13 -21.77
C ASN A 343 -2.86 -27.17 -22.42
N THR A 344 -2.65 -26.34 -23.45
CA THR A 344 -1.41 -26.33 -24.24
C THR A 344 -0.22 -25.74 -23.48
N THR A 345 -0.50 -24.85 -22.52
CA THR A 345 0.53 -24.12 -21.78
C THR A 345 1.08 -24.98 -20.65
N GLN A 346 0.21 -25.62 -19.88
CA GLN A 346 0.60 -26.57 -18.83
C GLN A 346 0.90 -27.98 -19.37
N ARG A 347 0.48 -28.28 -20.61
CA ARG A 347 0.58 -29.60 -21.26
C ARG A 347 -0.13 -30.72 -20.48
N VAL A 348 -1.33 -30.42 -19.99
CA VAL A 348 -2.16 -31.33 -19.18
C VAL A 348 -3.57 -31.40 -19.74
N ALA A 349 -4.19 -32.59 -19.69
CA ALA A 349 -5.59 -32.77 -20.00
C ALA A 349 -6.48 -32.35 -18.82
N GLU A 350 -7.47 -31.50 -19.07
CA GLU A 350 -8.41 -31.00 -18.08
C GLU A 350 -9.84 -31.24 -18.53
N LYS A 351 -10.74 -31.47 -17.57
CA LYS A 351 -12.16 -31.69 -17.85
C LYS A 351 -13.00 -30.78 -16.94
N PRO A 352 -13.86 -29.91 -17.50
CA PRO A 352 -14.70 -29.03 -16.70
C PRO A 352 -15.87 -29.82 -16.10
N LEU A 353 -16.25 -29.50 -14.86
CA LEU A 353 -17.39 -30.10 -14.15
C LEU A 353 -18.70 -29.38 -14.51
N ALA A 354 -18.63 -28.06 -14.71
CA ALA A 354 -19.75 -27.22 -15.08
C ALA A 354 -19.30 -26.07 -15.98
N MET A 355 -20.25 -25.55 -16.76
CA MET A 355 -20.07 -24.40 -17.65
C MET A 355 -21.22 -23.43 -17.40
N MET A 356 -20.88 -22.16 -17.22
CA MET A 356 -21.83 -21.11 -16.84
C MET A 356 -21.61 -19.85 -17.67
N GLN A 357 -22.69 -19.11 -17.92
CA GLN A 357 -22.64 -17.74 -18.39
C GLN A 357 -22.91 -16.81 -17.20
N ILE A 358 -22.07 -15.78 -17.07
CA ILE A 358 -22.15 -14.81 -15.97
C ILE A 358 -22.86 -13.56 -16.47
N LEU A 359 -24.00 -13.27 -15.86
CA LEU A 359 -24.87 -12.13 -16.17
C LEU A 359 -24.99 -11.28 -14.91
N ALA A 360 -24.09 -10.32 -14.76
CA ALA A 360 -23.93 -9.52 -13.54
C ALA A 360 -23.80 -10.44 -12.30
N ASN A 361 -24.80 -10.50 -11.43
CA ASN A 361 -24.81 -11.34 -10.23
C ASN A 361 -25.45 -12.72 -10.42
N LYS A 362 -26.00 -13.02 -11.61
CA LYS A 362 -26.68 -14.29 -11.91
C LYS A 362 -25.77 -15.21 -12.70
N HIS A 363 -25.73 -16.48 -12.27
CA HIS A 363 -24.98 -17.54 -12.93
C HIS A 363 -25.98 -18.47 -13.62
N ASN A 364 -25.96 -18.50 -14.95
CA ASN A 364 -26.82 -19.37 -15.73
C ASN A 364 -25.99 -20.55 -16.25
N ASP A 365 -26.36 -21.78 -15.90
CA ASP A 365 -25.70 -22.97 -16.44
C ASP A 365 -26.01 -23.10 -17.94
N ILE A 366 -24.96 -23.26 -18.76
CA ILE A 366 -25.07 -23.36 -20.22
C ILE A 366 -24.50 -24.70 -20.72
N GLN A 367 -25.03 -25.19 -21.84
CA GLN A 367 -24.58 -26.46 -22.45
C GLN A 367 -23.44 -26.29 -23.46
N HIS A 368 -23.40 -25.14 -24.13
CA HIS A 368 -22.40 -24.84 -25.16
C HIS A 368 -22.05 -23.35 -25.18
N LEU A 369 -20.80 -23.04 -25.50
CA LEU A 369 -20.30 -21.67 -25.67
C LEU A 369 -19.74 -21.52 -27.09
N LYS A 370 -20.32 -20.60 -27.87
CA LYS A 370 -19.96 -20.33 -29.26
C LYS A 370 -18.77 -19.37 -29.36
N VAL A 371 -18.19 -19.24 -30.56
CA VAL A 371 -17.20 -18.22 -30.89
C VAL A 371 -17.70 -16.83 -30.48
N GLY A 372 -16.84 -16.05 -29.84
CA GLY A 372 -17.22 -14.73 -29.31
C GLY A 372 -17.84 -14.79 -27.91
N GLY A 373 -18.22 -15.97 -27.43
CA GLY A 373 -18.80 -16.15 -26.11
C GLY A 373 -17.77 -16.05 -24.99
N ILE A 374 -18.14 -15.37 -23.91
CA ILE A 374 -17.44 -15.41 -22.62
C ILE A 374 -18.27 -16.25 -21.65
N GLY A 375 -17.62 -17.16 -20.93
CA GLY A 375 -18.25 -18.00 -19.91
C GLY A 375 -17.25 -18.45 -18.86
N ALA A 376 -17.73 -19.07 -17.79
CA ALA A 376 -16.91 -19.62 -16.72
C ALA A 376 -16.98 -21.14 -16.67
N LEU A 377 -15.83 -21.79 -16.52
CA LEU A 377 -15.67 -23.22 -16.35
C LEU A 377 -15.31 -23.52 -14.90
N ALA A 378 -16.06 -24.41 -14.26
CA ALA A 378 -15.77 -24.86 -12.90
C ALA A 378 -15.00 -26.18 -12.91
N GLY A 379 -14.04 -26.33 -12.00
CA GLY A 379 -13.36 -27.61 -11.73
C GLY A 379 -12.06 -27.84 -12.52
N LEU A 380 -11.50 -26.82 -13.16
CA LEU A 380 -10.17 -26.90 -13.77
C LEU A 380 -9.10 -26.84 -12.67
N LYS A 381 -8.18 -27.82 -12.67
CA LYS A 381 -7.24 -28.04 -11.56
C LYS A 381 -5.96 -27.24 -11.72
N GLN A 382 -5.48 -27.06 -12.95
CA GLN A 382 -4.19 -26.44 -13.25
C GLN A 382 -4.31 -25.19 -14.11
N ALA A 383 -5.45 -24.95 -14.76
CA ALA A 383 -5.69 -23.74 -15.54
C ALA A 383 -5.33 -22.46 -14.76
N ARG A 384 -4.59 -21.59 -15.45
CA ARG A 384 -4.19 -20.24 -15.00
C ARG A 384 -4.62 -19.19 -16.03
N THR A 385 -4.63 -17.95 -15.59
CA THR A 385 -4.81 -16.78 -16.47
C THR A 385 -3.73 -16.77 -17.56
N GLY A 386 -4.15 -16.66 -18.83
CA GLY A 386 -3.31 -16.70 -20.02
C GLY A 386 -3.20 -18.07 -20.69
N ASP A 387 -3.70 -19.14 -20.07
CA ASP A 387 -3.65 -20.48 -20.66
C ASP A 387 -4.56 -20.60 -21.90
N THR A 388 -4.18 -21.47 -22.82
CA THR A 388 -4.97 -21.82 -24.01
C THR A 388 -5.50 -23.25 -23.88
N LEU A 389 -6.81 -23.40 -24.08
CA LEU A 389 -7.55 -24.66 -24.01
C LEU A 389 -7.98 -25.08 -25.41
N ILE A 390 -7.70 -26.33 -25.76
CA ILE A 390 -8.07 -26.90 -27.07
C ILE A 390 -8.91 -28.15 -26.87
N ILE A 391 -10.01 -28.26 -27.60
CA ILE A 391 -10.72 -29.51 -27.82
C ILE A 391 -10.27 -30.02 -29.18
N SER A 392 -9.60 -31.18 -29.21
CA SER A 392 -9.21 -31.89 -30.42
C SER A 392 -9.44 -33.39 -30.19
N PRO A 393 -9.88 -34.16 -31.20
CA PRO A 393 -10.03 -35.61 -31.06
C PRO A 393 -8.70 -36.27 -30.66
N GLU A 394 -8.74 -37.16 -29.66
CA GLU A 394 -7.59 -37.75 -28.95
C GLU A 394 -6.48 -38.36 -29.83
N LYS A 395 -6.77 -38.65 -31.11
CA LYS A 395 -5.82 -39.20 -32.10
C LYS A 395 -5.05 -38.15 -32.90
N ALA A 396 -5.15 -36.86 -32.61
CA ALA A 396 -4.29 -35.86 -33.24
C ALA A 396 -2.86 -35.95 -32.71
N THR A 397 -2.02 -36.72 -33.42
CA THR A 397 -0.58 -36.92 -33.20
C THR A 397 0.28 -35.69 -33.52
N ASP A 398 -0.31 -34.51 -33.69
CA ASP A 398 0.43 -33.31 -34.11
C ASP A 398 0.87 -32.47 -32.89
N THR A 399 2.17 -32.42 -32.68
CA THR A 399 2.84 -31.69 -31.58
C THR A 399 2.61 -30.17 -31.68
N LEU A 400 2.27 -29.67 -32.87
CA LEU A 400 2.13 -28.23 -33.14
C LEU A 400 0.84 -27.65 -32.55
N MET A 401 -0.33 -28.26 -32.81
CA MET A 401 -1.61 -27.81 -32.24
C MET A 401 -1.60 -27.87 -30.71
N LYS A 402 -1.00 -28.91 -30.13
CA LYS A 402 -0.85 -29.06 -28.67
C LYS A 402 0.09 -28.05 -28.01
N SER A 403 0.78 -27.22 -28.80
CA SER A 403 1.69 -26.16 -28.35
C SER A 403 1.20 -24.73 -28.60
N ILE A 404 -0.03 -24.58 -29.13
CA ILE A 404 -0.61 -23.28 -29.47
C ILE A 404 -0.82 -22.42 -28.22
N GLN A 405 -0.31 -21.19 -28.25
CA GLN A 405 -0.60 -20.17 -27.25
C GLN A 405 -1.18 -18.94 -27.93
N ILE A 406 -2.41 -18.60 -27.56
CA ILE A 406 -3.05 -17.37 -28.01
C ILE A 406 -2.53 -16.22 -27.16
N ARG A 407 -1.85 -15.26 -27.80
CA ARG A 407 -1.48 -13.94 -27.25
C ARG A 407 -1.13 -13.98 -25.75
N PRO A 408 -0.02 -14.63 -25.34
CA PRO A 408 0.33 -14.72 -23.93
C PRO A 408 0.44 -13.31 -23.33
N ALA A 409 -0.24 -13.09 -22.22
CA ALA A 409 -0.18 -11.81 -21.51
C ALA A 409 1.25 -11.58 -21.00
N ILE A 410 1.77 -10.38 -21.23
CA ILE A 410 3.05 -9.97 -20.66
C ILE A 410 2.81 -9.74 -19.17
N ILE A 411 3.43 -10.56 -18.32
CA ILE A 411 3.38 -10.38 -16.87
C ILE A 411 4.46 -9.36 -16.49
N PRO A 412 4.11 -8.17 -15.98
CA PRO A 412 5.08 -7.21 -15.52
C PRO A 412 5.98 -7.81 -14.43
N PRO A 413 7.25 -7.38 -14.31
CA PRO A 413 8.08 -7.77 -13.19
C PRO A 413 7.50 -7.23 -11.87
N ALA A 414 7.62 -8.01 -10.80
CA ALA A 414 7.29 -7.55 -9.45
C ALA A 414 8.31 -6.50 -8.99
N VAL A 415 7.83 -5.46 -8.31
CA VAL A 415 8.64 -4.33 -7.83
C VAL A 415 8.58 -4.16 -6.31
N THR A 416 7.61 -4.80 -5.65
CA THR A 416 7.43 -4.76 -4.20
C THR A 416 7.42 -6.17 -3.64
N PHE A 417 7.98 -6.35 -2.45
CA PHE A 417 8.14 -7.65 -1.83
C PHE A 417 7.80 -7.57 -0.34
N ILE A 418 7.27 -8.66 0.22
CA ILE A 418 6.94 -8.79 1.65
C ILE A 418 7.27 -10.21 2.14
N SER A 419 7.71 -10.33 3.39
CA SER A 419 7.87 -11.64 4.03
C SER A 419 6.58 -12.06 4.74
N ILE A 420 6.33 -13.37 4.75
CA ILE A 420 5.20 -14.02 5.40
C ILE A 420 5.75 -15.21 6.19
N GLU A 421 5.53 -15.20 7.50
CA GLU A 421 5.99 -16.25 8.41
C GLU A 421 4.78 -16.87 9.14
N PRO A 422 4.45 -18.16 8.91
CA PRO A 422 3.35 -18.82 9.61
C PRO A 422 3.72 -19.13 11.07
N PHE A 423 2.76 -19.02 12.00
CA PHE A 423 3.02 -19.33 13.42
C PHE A 423 3.14 -20.83 13.73
N SER A 424 2.70 -21.72 12.82
CA SER A 424 2.70 -23.18 13.01
C SER A 424 2.85 -23.92 11.67
N ALA A 425 3.40 -25.14 11.72
CA ALA A 425 3.53 -26.03 10.56
C ALA A 425 2.19 -26.39 9.89
N THR A 426 1.09 -26.44 10.66
CA THR A 426 -0.25 -26.66 10.08
C THR A 426 -0.70 -25.47 9.22
N HIS A 427 -0.35 -24.25 9.64
CA HIS A 427 -0.64 -23.04 8.88
C HIS A 427 0.32 -22.88 7.69
N GLU A 428 1.50 -23.47 7.74
CA GLU A 428 2.44 -23.51 6.61
C GLU A 428 1.87 -24.23 5.39
N GLU A 429 1.25 -25.41 5.57
CA GLU A 429 0.61 -26.15 4.47
C GLU A 429 -0.57 -25.37 3.86
N VAL A 430 -1.39 -24.73 4.72
CA VAL A 430 -2.51 -23.89 4.29
C VAL A 430 -2.03 -22.65 3.56
N LEU A 431 -0.96 -22.02 4.05
CA LEU A 431 -0.33 -20.85 3.42
C LEU A 431 0.24 -21.21 2.05
N ALA A 432 0.99 -22.30 1.92
CA ALA A 432 1.53 -22.75 0.65
C ALA A 432 0.43 -23.01 -0.39
N LYS A 433 -0.69 -23.59 0.04
CA LYS A 433 -1.87 -23.78 -0.82
C LYS A 433 -2.51 -22.45 -1.20
N ALA A 434 -2.73 -21.54 -0.24
CA ALA A 434 -3.34 -20.24 -0.48
C ALA A 434 -2.49 -19.35 -1.39
N LEU A 435 -1.16 -19.35 -1.22
CA LEU A 435 -0.21 -18.65 -2.10
C LEU A 435 -0.21 -19.24 -3.51
N THR A 436 -0.34 -20.56 -3.64
CA THR A 436 -0.48 -21.23 -4.94
C THR A 436 -1.79 -20.83 -5.62
N ASP A 437 -2.91 -20.82 -4.90
CA ASP A 437 -4.20 -20.41 -5.45
C ASP A 437 -4.22 -18.91 -5.80
N ALA A 438 -3.63 -18.05 -4.97
CA ALA A 438 -3.48 -16.62 -5.25
C ALA A 438 -2.63 -16.35 -6.50
N SER A 439 -1.51 -17.06 -6.67
CA SER A 439 -0.66 -16.96 -7.87
C SER A 439 -1.33 -17.56 -9.13
N ARG A 440 -2.33 -18.43 -8.97
CA ARG A 440 -3.16 -18.93 -10.08
C ARG A 440 -4.21 -17.92 -10.53
N GLU A 441 -4.81 -17.22 -9.56
CA GLU A 441 -5.73 -16.10 -9.82
C GLU A 441 -5.00 -14.92 -10.47
N ASP A 442 -3.85 -14.54 -9.91
CA ASP A 442 -2.99 -13.47 -10.41
C ASP A 442 -1.53 -13.94 -10.63
N PRO A 443 -1.13 -14.26 -11.87
CA PRO A 443 0.25 -14.57 -12.23
C PRO A 443 1.29 -13.47 -11.97
N SER A 444 0.88 -12.23 -11.73
CA SER A 444 1.79 -11.15 -11.33
C SER A 444 2.17 -11.22 -9.85
N LEU A 445 1.39 -11.95 -9.04
CA LEU A 445 1.76 -12.36 -7.69
C LEU A 445 2.65 -13.61 -7.76
N ARG A 446 3.90 -13.44 -7.33
CA ARG A 446 4.90 -14.52 -7.29
C ARG A 446 5.27 -14.77 -5.86
N TRP A 447 5.50 -16.03 -5.51
CA TRP A 447 5.98 -16.37 -4.18
C TRP A 447 7.17 -17.34 -4.26
N MET A 448 8.04 -17.25 -3.27
CA MET A 448 9.21 -18.10 -3.09
C MET A 448 9.31 -18.47 -1.61
N LYS A 449 9.80 -19.68 -1.32
CA LYS A 449 10.21 -20.05 0.04
C LYS A 449 11.72 -19.92 0.15
N ASP A 450 12.18 -19.12 1.09
CA ASP A 450 13.60 -19.03 1.44
C ASP A 450 13.92 -20.13 2.46
N GLU A 451 14.65 -21.16 2.03
CA GLU A 451 15.00 -22.29 2.90
C GLU A 451 15.96 -21.90 4.03
N LYS A 452 16.76 -20.84 3.86
CA LYS A 452 17.74 -20.42 4.88
C LYS A 452 17.09 -19.67 6.03
N ALA A 453 16.23 -18.71 5.70
CA ALA A 453 15.51 -17.91 6.69
C ALA A 453 14.19 -18.54 7.13
N GLY A 454 13.69 -19.56 6.41
CA GLY A 454 12.40 -20.19 6.71
C GLY A 454 11.18 -19.31 6.40
N GLN A 455 11.38 -18.18 5.71
CA GLN A 455 10.34 -17.21 5.36
C GLN A 455 9.74 -17.48 3.97
N TYR A 456 8.47 -17.11 3.78
CA TYR A 456 7.86 -17.03 2.45
C TYR A 456 7.94 -15.59 1.95
N ILE A 457 8.44 -15.38 0.74
CA ILE A 457 8.53 -14.06 0.12
C ILE A 457 7.44 -13.95 -0.92
N LEU A 458 6.48 -13.03 -0.72
CA LEU A 458 5.46 -12.68 -1.69
C LEU A 458 5.88 -11.41 -2.44
N SER A 459 5.81 -11.46 -3.76
CA SER A 459 6.24 -10.39 -4.67
C SER A 459 5.06 -9.92 -5.52
N GLY A 460 4.88 -8.60 -5.62
CA GLY A 460 3.79 -7.97 -6.36
C GLY A 460 4.24 -6.71 -7.11
N MET A 461 3.29 -6.09 -7.80
CA MET A 461 3.54 -4.93 -8.67
C MET A 461 3.50 -3.57 -7.95
N GLY A 462 3.16 -3.55 -6.67
CA GLY A 462 3.03 -2.34 -5.88
C GLY A 462 2.61 -2.64 -4.46
N LEU A 463 2.65 -1.61 -3.61
CA LEU A 463 2.28 -1.73 -2.21
C LEU A 463 0.80 -2.06 -2.05
N LEU A 464 -0.07 -1.36 -2.78
CA LEU A 464 -1.51 -1.57 -2.74
C LEU A 464 -1.88 -2.98 -3.23
N HIS A 465 -1.15 -3.45 -4.23
CA HIS A 465 -1.36 -4.80 -4.76
C HIS A 465 -1.06 -5.87 -3.69
N LEU A 466 0.05 -5.73 -2.95
CA LEU A 466 0.36 -6.65 -1.85
C LEU A 466 -0.63 -6.53 -0.69
N GLU A 467 -1.08 -5.33 -0.35
CA GLU A 467 -2.12 -5.13 0.69
C GLU A 467 -3.40 -5.90 0.38
N VAL A 468 -3.88 -5.80 -0.86
CA VAL A 468 -5.06 -6.54 -1.34
C VAL A 468 -4.80 -8.05 -1.32
N ALA A 469 -3.63 -8.48 -1.77
CA ALA A 469 -3.27 -9.90 -1.76
C ALA A 469 -3.27 -10.46 -0.33
N ILE A 470 -2.74 -9.71 0.64
CA ILE A 470 -2.72 -10.12 2.05
C ILE A 470 -4.14 -10.15 2.64
N ASP A 471 -4.99 -9.16 2.34
CA ASP A 471 -6.38 -9.17 2.79
C ASP A 471 -7.14 -10.39 2.23
N ASN A 472 -6.87 -10.76 0.97
CA ASN A 472 -7.40 -11.98 0.38
C ASN A 472 -6.85 -13.25 1.06
N LEU A 473 -5.57 -13.28 1.44
CA LEU A 473 -4.99 -14.40 2.19
C LEU A 473 -5.61 -14.56 3.59
N LYS A 474 -5.99 -13.47 4.26
CA LYS A 474 -6.70 -13.52 5.55
C LYS A 474 -8.03 -14.29 5.47
N LYS A 475 -8.68 -14.34 4.30
CA LYS A 475 -9.91 -15.13 4.09
C LYS A 475 -9.70 -16.63 4.32
N TYR A 476 -8.46 -17.12 4.13
CA TYR A 476 -8.08 -18.51 4.42
C TYR A 476 -7.88 -18.79 5.92
N LYS A 477 -8.12 -17.80 6.81
CA LYS A 477 -7.91 -17.90 8.26
C LYS A 477 -6.48 -18.33 8.60
N ILE A 478 -5.51 -17.75 7.89
CA ILE A 478 -4.10 -18.00 8.10
C ILE A 478 -3.59 -17.02 9.15
N ASP A 479 -3.09 -17.57 10.26
CA ASP A 479 -2.34 -16.80 11.24
C ASP A 479 -0.87 -16.78 10.81
N ALA A 480 -0.43 -15.65 10.27
CA ALA A 480 0.94 -15.40 9.85
C ALA A 480 1.38 -13.97 10.21
N MET A 481 2.67 -13.82 10.46
CA MET A 481 3.32 -12.53 10.62
C MET A 481 3.73 -12.00 9.23
N PHE A 482 3.40 -10.74 8.97
CA PHE A 482 3.76 -10.04 7.73
C PHE A 482 4.83 -9.02 8.07
N GLY A 483 5.95 -9.03 7.35
CA GLY A 483 7.09 -8.19 7.68
C GLY A 483 8.00 -7.86 6.51
N THR A 484 9.08 -7.16 6.82
CA THR A 484 10.15 -6.89 5.86
C THR A 484 10.94 -8.17 5.59
N ILE A 485 11.45 -8.32 4.37
CA ILE A 485 12.32 -9.44 4.02
C ILE A 485 13.52 -9.47 4.95
N GLN A 486 13.81 -10.62 5.56
CA GLN A 486 15.07 -10.79 6.24
C GLN A 486 16.19 -11.01 5.22
N VAL A 487 17.27 -10.24 5.38
CA VAL A 487 18.42 -10.26 4.47
C VAL A 487 19.49 -11.20 5.00
N ASP A 488 20.01 -12.06 4.14
CA ASP A 488 21.14 -12.95 4.46
C ASP A 488 22.46 -12.15 4.42
N PHE A 489 22.83 -11.57 5.57
CA PHE A 489 24.14 -10.93 5.73
C PHE A 489 25.26 -11.97 5.69
N LYS A 490 26.45 -11.56 5.23
CA LYS A 490 27.66 -12.39 5.28
C LYS A 490 28.80 -11.65 5.97
N GLU A 491 29.80 -12.36 6.46
CA GLU A 491 31.01 -11.77 7.03
C GLU A 491 32.19 -11.93 6.05
N CYS A 492 33.12 -11.00 6.05
CA CYS A 492 34.37 -11.10 5.30
C CYS A 492 35.56 -10.63 6.12
N ILE A 493 36.77 -10.95 5.66
CA ILE A 493 38.00 -10.41 6.24
C ILE A 493 38.48 -9.26 5.36
N THR A 494 38.98 -8.18 5.97
CA THR A 494 39.46 -6.98 5.23
C THR A 494 40.95 -7.03 4.90
N SER A 495 41.73 -7.82 5.65
CA SER A 495 43.20 -7.91 5.52
C SER A 495 43.71 -9.28 5.97
N GLN A 496 44.84 -9.71 5.40
CA GLN A 496 45.43 -11.02 5.71
C GLN A 496 45.68 -11.23 7.21
N THR A 497 45.27 -12.39 7.73
CA THR A 497 45.51 -12.78 9.13
C THR A 497 46.92 -13.33 9.33
N ALA A 498 47.42 -13.25 10.56
CA ALA A 498 48.65 -13.96 10.91
C ALA A 498 48.45 -15.49 10.83
N PRO A 499 49.49 -16.28 10.51
CA PRO A 499 49.42 -17.74 10.58
C PRO A 499 49.19 -18.22 12.02
N GLU A 500 48.08 -18.90 12.25
CA GLU A 500 47.74 -19.50 13.54
C GLU A 500 48.00 -21.00 13.53
N HIS A 501 48.93 -21.44 14.39
CA HIS A 501 49.25 -22.85 14.57
C HIS A 501 48.43 -23.45 15.71
N TYR A 502 47.80 -24.59 15.47
CA TYR A 502 47.03 -25.29 16.49
C TYR A 502 47.33 -26.78 16.53
N VAL A 503 47.47 -27.33 17.74
CA VAL A 503 47.76 -28.74 17.99
C VAL A 503 46.58 -29.38 18.72
N VAL A 504 45.97 -30.39 18.12
CA VAL A 504 44.96 -31.25 18.74
C VAL A 504 45.68 -32.42 19.38
N ASP A 505 45.61 -32.52 20.71
CA ASP A 505 46.18 -33.64 21.49
C ASP A 505 45.10 -34.15 22.48
N ARG A 506 44.13 -34.90 21.95
CA ARG A 506 42.99 -35.44 22.72
C ARG A 506 42.40 -36.67 22.06
N THR A 507 41.73 -37.52 22.84
CA THR A 507 41.03 -38.69 22.31
C THR A 507 39.77 -38.27 21.54
N VAL A 508 39.74 -38.50 20.23
CA VAL A 508 38.56 -38.23 19.38
C VAL A 508 37.95 -39.56 18.94
N ALA A 509 36.64 -39.74 19.21
CA ALA A 509 35.90 -40.97 18.91
C ALA A 509 36.57 -42.26 19.47
N GLY A 510 37.11 -42.18 20.70
CA GLY A 510 37.70 -43.32 21.41
C GLY A 510 39.12 -43.70 20.99
N LYS A 511 39.73 -43.00 20.01
CA LYS A 511 41.12 -43.21 19.60
C LYS A 511 41.99 -42.03 20.06
N PRO A 512 43.10 -42.26 20.79
CA PRO A 512 44.08 -41.22 21.08
C PRO A 512 44.83 -40.88 19.79
N GLY A 513 45.07 -39.59 19.53
CA GLY A 513 45.79 -39.14 18.36
C GLY A 513 46.19 -37.67 18.49
N LYS A 514 47.25 -37.29 17.76
CA LYS A 514 47.78 -35.94 17.76
C LYS A 514 47.93 -35.44 16.33
N ALA A 515 47.37 -34.27 16.04
CA ALA A 515 47.45 -33.63 14.71
C ALA A 515 47.60 -32.13 14.90
N ALA A 516 48.37 -31.47 14.02
CA ALA A 516 48.51 -30.01 14.03
C ALA A 516 48.44 -29.44 12.62
N CYS A 517 48.09 -28.18 12.50
CA CYS A 517 48.19 -27.42 11.25
C CYS A 517 48.28 -25.93 11.55
N ALA A 518 48.83 -25.18 10.61
CA ALA A 518 48.74 -23.73 10.58
C ALA A 518 47.66 -23.28 9.59
N ALA A 519 46.93 -22.21 9.91
CA ALA A 519 45.99 -21.59 8.99
C ALA A 519 46.13 -20.06 8.98
N PHE A 520 46.03 -19.46 7.80
CA PHE A 520 45.82 -18.03 7.65
C PHE A 520 44.76 -17.77 6.58
N ILE A 521 44.15 -16.58 6.64
CA ILE A 521 43.01 -16.22 5.81
C ILE A 521 43.28 -14.85 5.20
N GLU A 522 42.99 -14.70 3.92
CA GLU A 522 43.14 -13.46 3.16
C GLU A 522 41.86 -13.14 2.37
N PRO A 523 41.54 -11.86 2.12
CA PRO A 523 40.44 -11.49 1.25
C PRO A 523 40.71 -11.91 -0.20
N VAL A 524 39.65 -12.30 -0.92
CA VAL A 524 39.71 -12.49 -2.38
C VAL A 524 39.35 -11.17 -3.06
N ASP A 525 40.23 -10.64 -3.91
CA ASP A 525 39.89 -9.47 -4.73
C ASP A 525 38.98 -9.88 -5.90
N THR A 526 37.76 -9.34 -5.94
CA THR A 526 36.70 -9.70 -6.91
C THR A 526 37.04 -9.44 -8.37
N ASP A 527 38.09 -8.68 -8.68
CA ASP A 527 38.49 -8.28 -10.04
C ASP A 527 39.79 -8.95 -10.53
N GLN A 528 40.45 -9.78 -9.71
CA GLN A 528 41.65 -10.51 -10.10
C GLN A 528 41.33 -12.01 -10.15
N GLN A 529 41.44 -12.62 -11.33
CA GLN A 529 41.60 -14.08 -11.39
C GLN A 529 42.78 -14.43 -10.48
N PRO A 530 42.68 -15.49 -9.64
CA PRO A 530 43.83 -15.91 -8.85
C PRO A 530 44.99 -16.09 -9.83
N PRO A 531 46.14 -15.41 -9.62
CA PRO A 531 47.28 -15.62 -10.48
C PRO A 531 47.57 -17.11 -10.54
N ASP A 532 47.87 -17.62 -11.73
CA ASP A 532 48.30 -19.00 -11.97
C ASP A 532 49.69 -19.15 -11.32
N GLU A 533 49.72 -19.12 -9.97
CA GLU A 533 50.94 -19.17 -9.18
C GLU A 533 51.55 -20.55 -9.37
N THR A 534 52.80 -20.58 -9.80
CA THR A 534 53.55 -21.83 -9.86
C THR A 534 53.75 -22.39 -8.45
N LEU A 535 53.93 -23.71 -8.33
CA LEU A 535 54.20 -24.37 -7.04
C LEU A 535 55.44 -23.76 -6.34
N ASP A 536 56.43 -23.29 -7.12
CA ASP A 536 57.64 -22.64 -6.65
C ASP A 536 57.35 -21.25 -6.05
N ASP A 537 56.53 -20.43 -6.70
CA ASP A 537 56.13 -19.11 -6.19
C ASP A 537 55.34 -19.23 -4.87
N ARG A 538 54.52 -20.27 -4.75
CA ARG A 538 53.76 -20.58 -3.53
C ARG A 538 54.64 -21.06 -2.38
N ALA A 539 55.64 -21.89 -2.67
CA ALA A 539 56.61 -22.33 -1.68
C ALA A 539 57.37 -21.13 -1.08
N VAL A 540 57.75 -20.15 -1.93
CA VAL A 540 58.38 -18.90 -1.49
C VAL A 540 57.42 -18.07 -0.62
N ARG A 541 56.16 -17.90 -1.04
CA ARG A 541 55.13 -17.14 -0.31
C ARG A 541 54.84 -17.71 1.08
N LEU A 542 54.86 -19.03 1.20
CA LEU A 542 54.65 -19.74 2.46
C LEU A 542 55.90 -19.78 3.36
N GLY A 543 57.04 -19.24 2.90
CA GLY A 543 58.29 -19.14 3.66
C GLY A 543 59.23 -20.35 3.53
N PHE A 544 59.07 -21.17 2.49
CA PHE A 544 59.78 -22.44 2.29
C PHE A 544 60.72 -22.44 1.07
N ALA A 545 61.53 -21.39 0.91
CA ALA A 545 62.41 -21.18 -0.24
C ALA A 545 63.61 -22.17 -0.40
N ASN A 546 63.73 -23.19 0.45
CA ASN A 546 64.90 -24.09 0.53
C ASN A 546 64.57 -25.58 0.24
N LEU A 547 63.45 -25.90 -0.41
CA LEU A 547 63.09 -27.29 -0.75
C LEU A 547 63.75 -27.71 -2.08
N GLU A 548 64.41 -28.87 -2.11
CA GLU A 548 65.25 -29.31 -3.24
C GLU A 548 64.48 -30.03 -4.37
N SER A 549 63.19 -30.34 -4.20
CA SER A 549 62.39 -30.99 -5.26
C SER A 549 60.88 -30.64 -5.26
N PRO A 550 60.22 -30.47 -6.44
CA PRO A 550 58.78 -30.19 -6.56
C PRO A 550 57.84 -31.33 -6.10
N GLU A 551 58.36 -32.53 -5.86
CA GLU A 551 57.58 -33.71 -5.45
C GLU A 551 57.23 -33.72 -3.93
N GLU A 552 57.73 -32.74 -3.19
CA GLU A 552 57.60 -32.61 -1.72
C GLU A 552 56.38 -31.80 -1.27
N ILE A 553 55.70 -31.08 -2.18
CA ILE A 553 54.54 -30.26 -1.88
C ILE A 553 53.29 -30.85 -2.54
N HIS A 554 52.30 -31.21 -1.72
CA HIS A 554 50.99 -31.62 -2.21
C HIS A 554 49.96 -30.53 -1.89
N HIS A 555 49.28 -30.04 -2.93
CA HIS A 555 48.32 -28.95 -2.82
C HIS A 555 46.97 -29.35 -3.41
N THR A 556 45.90 -29.07 -2.68
CA THR A 556 44.52 -29.17 -3.20
C THR A 556 43.73 -27.92 -2.85
N SER A 557 42.87 -27.50 -3.78
CA SER A 557 42.00 -26.34 -3.61
C SER A 557 40.55 -26.74 -3.86
N ILE A 558 39.64 -26.24 -3.03
CA ILE A 558 38.20 -26.40 -3.19
C ILE A 558 37.53 -25.04 -3.06
N GLU A 559 36.73 -24.67 -4.05
CA GLU A 559 35.84 -23.52 -3.95
C GLU A 559 34.48 -23.95 -3.40
N ARG A 560 34.00 -23.28 -2.34
CA ARG A 560 32.70 -23.54 -1.75
C ARG A 560 32.10 -22.28 -1.14
N ASP A 561 30.84 -22.02 -1.47
CA ASP A 561 30.07 -20.88 -0.95
C ASP A 561 30.77 -19.52 -1.17
N GLY A 562 31.55 -19.38 -2.26
CA GLY A 562 32.31 -18.17 -2.60
C GLY A 562 33.60 -17.97 -1.79
N ASN A 563 34.07 -19.02 -1.10
CA ASN A 563 35.38 -19.06 -0.47
C ASN A 563 36.27 -20.07 -1.19
N VAL A 564 37.57 -19.78 -1.25
CA VAL A 564 38.59 -20.70 -1.78
C VAL A 564 39.34 -21.31 -0.60
N ILE A 565 39.39 -22.63 -0.53
CA ILE A 565 39.99 -23.37 0.59
C ILE A 565 41.14 -24.21 0.07
N ASN A 566 42.35 -23.77 0.38
CA ASN A 566 43.61 -24.39 0.01
C ASN A 566 44.12 -25.25 1.17
N ALA A 567 44.50 -26.49 0.86
CA ALA A 567 45.22 -27.36 1.76
C ALA A 567 46.56 -27.73 1.13
N THR A 568 47.64 -27.40 1.85
CA THR A 568 49.01 -27.61 1.40
C THR A 568 49.74 -28.47 2.43
N ILE A 569 50.21 -29.65 1.99
CA ILE A 569 50.97 -30.60 2.81
C ILE A 569 52.42 -30.63 2.31
N ILE A 570 53.36 -30.36 3.21
CA ILE A 570 54.79 -30.40 2.92
C ILE A 570 55.35 -31.71 3.48
N ARG A 571 55.93 -32.55 2.63
CA ARG A 571 56.49 -33.86 3.00
C ARG A 571 58.02 -33.79 3.09
N PRO A 572 58.65 -34.37 4.13
CA PRO A 572 59.99 -34.91 3.98
C PRO A 572 59.94 -36.22 3.16
N VAL A 573 61.03 -36.57 2.49
CA VAL A 573 61.20 -37.86 1.80
C VAL A 573 61.02 -39.03 2.79
N PHE A 574 59.81 -39.58 2.88
CA PHE A 574 59.51 -40.75 3.72
C PHE A 574 59.95 -42.03 3.00
N ASN A 575 60.62 -42.94 3.72
CA ASN A 575 61.03 -44.25 3.20
C ASN A 575 59.87 -45.24 2.95
N ASP A 576 58.63 -44.93 3.37
CA ASP A 576 57.46 -45.81 3.18
C ASP A 576 56.18 -45.01 2.81
N PRO A 577 55.64 -45.17 1.58
CA PRO A 577 54.47 -44.41 1.09
C PRO A 577 53.13 -44.78 1.75
N LYS A 578 53.09 -45.77 2.67
CA LYS A 578 51.85 -46.23 3.33
C LYS A 578 51.52 -45.54 4.66
N GLN A 579 52.31 -44.57 5.11
CA GLN A 579 52.15 -43.96 6.45
C GLN A 579 51.13 -42.81 6.50
N LEU A 580 50.81 -42.15 5.37
CA LEU A 580 49.89 -41.01 5.32
C LEU A 580 49.17 -40.95 3.96
N ASP A 581 47.85 -41.10 3.97
CA ASP A 581 47.01 -40.85 2.79
C ASP A 581 46.71 -39.35 2.68
N VAL A 582 47.48 -38.68 1.83
CA VAL A 582 47.54 -37.21 1.76
C VAL A 582 46.28 -36.61 1.16
N ASP A 583 45.66 -37.27 0.18
CA ASP A 583 44.40 -36.80 -0.39
C ASP A 583 43.29 -36.83 0.67
N THR A 584 43.23 -37.92 1.45
CA THR A 584 42.28 -38.06 2.56
C THR A 584 42.54 -37.03 3.66
N VAL A 585 43.80 -36.77 4.04
CA VAL A 585 44.15 -35.77 5.05
C VAL A 585 43.80 -34.35 4.59
N CYS A 586 44.13 -33.98 3.35
CA CYS A 586 43.73 -32.70 2.75
C CYS A 586 42.22 -32.51 2.80
N HIS A 587 41.46 -33.53 2.36
CA HIS A 587 40.00 -33.49 2.37
C HIS A 587 39.44 -33.31 3.79
N HIS A 588 40.02 -33.96 4.81
CA HIS A 588 39.58 -33.78 6.20
C HIS A 588 39.93 -32.40 6.77
N LEU A 589 41.11 -31.84 6.45
CA LEU A 589 41.47 -30.47 6.82
C LEU A 589 40.53 -29.44 6.18
N GLN A 590 40.24 -29.59 4.88
CA GLN A 590 39.29 -28.74 4.15
C GLN A 590 37.88 -28.81 4.75
N ASN A 591 37.38 -30.02 5.07
CA ASN A 591 36.09 -30.18 5.75
C ASN A 591 36.07 -29.53 7.14
N GLY A 592 37.20 -29.54 7.86
CA GLY A 592 37.37 -28.82 9.11
C GLY A 592 37.24 -27.30 8.93
N ALA A 593 37.89 -26.76 7.91
CA ALA A 593 37.81 -25.34 7.56
C ALA A 593 36.41 -24.92 7.11
N ILE A 594 35.75 -25.70 6.23
CA ILE A 594 34.36 -25.45 5.79
C ILE A 594 33.43 -25.33 7.01
N ALA A 595 33.56 -26.24 7.97
CA ALA A 595 32.77 -26.19 9.20
C ALA A 595 33.05 -24.95 10.06
N ALA A 596 34.29 -24.44 10.06
CA ALA A 596 34.68 -23.23 10.78
C ALA A 596 34.14 -21.94 10.14
N LEU A 597 33.99 -21.92 8.81
CA LEU A 597 33.52 -20.78 8.03
C LEU A 597 32.00 -20.56 8.09
N TYR A 598 31.24 -21.59 8.45
CA TYR A 598 29.76 -21.52 8.47
C TYR A 598 29.21 -20.51 9.49
N ARG A 599 29.97 -20.19 10.55
CA ARG A 599 29.62 -19.15 11.53
C ARG A 599 30.77 -18.18 11.65
N GLY A 600 30.55 -16.91 11.32
CA GLY A 600 31.55 -15.88 11.47
C GLY A 600 31.90 -15.56 12.93
N PRO A 601 33.03 -14.86 13.16
CA PRO A 601 33.47 -14.48 14.50
C PRO A 601 32.71 -13.28 15.08
N TRP A 602 32.03 -12.44 14.28
CA TRP A 602 31.40 -11.21 14.77
C TRP A 602 29.92 -11.38 15.17
N LYS A 603 29.04 -11.62 14.20
CA LYS A 603 27.58 -11.81 14.43
C LYS A 603 27.13 -13.24 14.17
N GLY A 604 28.04 -14.09 13.69
CA GLY A 604 27.79 -15.50 13.42
C GLY A 604 27.25 -15.77 12.02
N TYR A 605 27.31 -14.79 11.11
CA TYR A 605 26.93 -14.98 9.71
C TYR A 605 28.00 -15.77 8.94
N PRO A 606 27.65 -16.52 7.88
CA PRO A 606 28.63 -17.27 7.11
C PRO A 606 29.71 -16.36 6.51
N LEU A 607 30.96 -16.83 6.48
CA LEU A 607 32.04 -16.11 5.79
C LEU A 607 31.91 -16.21 4.27
N TYR A 608 32.29 -15.16 3.57
CA TYR A 608 32.27 -15.06 2.12
C TYR A 608 33.49 -14.30 1.58
N ASN A 609 33.88 -14.62 0.35
CA ASN A 609 34.96 -13.94 -0.38
C ASN A 609 36.33 -13.98 0.34
N CYS A 610 36.64 -15.12 0.95
CA CYS A 610 37.89 -15.36 1.65
C CYS A 610 38.68 -16.50 1.00
N ASN A 611 40.00 -16.35 0.92
CA ASN A 611 40.94 -17.41 0.59
C ASN A 611 41.58 -17.92 1.88
N ILE A 612 41.42 -19.22 2.16
CA ILE A 612 41.89 -19.87 3.36
C ILE A 612 43.04 -20.78 2.97
N GLU A 613 44.21 -20.56 3.54
CA GLU A 613 45.38 -21.43 3.34
C GLU A 613 45.65 -22.22 4.61
N ILE A 614 45.55 -23.55 4.50
CA ILE A 614 45.84 -24.51 5.57
C ILE A 614 47.14 -25.22 5.24
N VAL A 615 48.14 -25.08 6.10
CA VAL A 615 49.45 -25.68 5.90
C VAL A 615 49.70 -26.75 6.97
N LEU A 616 50.00 -27.96 6.52
CA LEU A 616 50.51 -29.04 7.36
C LEU A 616 51.97 -29.29 6.99
N ASP A 617 52.88 -28.92 7.89
CA ASP A 617 54.30 -29.19 7.74
C ASP A 617 54.65 -30.53 8.39
N CYS A 618 54.82 -31.59 7.59
CA CYS A 618 55.13 -32.91 8.12
C CYS A 618 56.54 -33.01 8.74
N THR A 619 57.41 -32.01 8.57
CA THR A 619 58.74 -32.00 9.22
C THR A 619 58.62 -31.65 10.70
N ARG A 620 57.63 -30.82 11.06
CA ARG A 620 57.42 -30.32 12.43
C ARG A 620 56.20 -30.91 13.11
N ASP A 621 55.14 -31.14 12.35
CA ASP A 621 53.78 -31.35 12.86
C ASP A 621 53.26 -32.78 12.61
N PHE A 622 54.13 -33.70 12.19
CA PHE A 622 53.80 -35.12 12.06
C PHE A 622 54.09 -35.88 13.36
N PHE A 623 53.03 -36.33 14.05
CA PHE A 623 53.11 -37.04 15.33
C PHE A 623 52.77 -38.53 15.24
N GLY A 624 52.75 -39.12 14.03
CA GLY A 624 52.31 -40.50 13.75
C GLY A 624 50.91 -40.60 13.14
N PRO A 625 50.37 -41.82 12.92
CA PRO A 625 49.07 -42.02 12.26
C PRO A 625 47.92 -41.55 13.15
N ALA A 626 47.40 -40.35 12.89
CA ALA A 626 46.22 -39.81 13.56
C ALA A 626 44.93 -40.21 12.82
N SER A 627 43.80 -40.26 13.53
CA SER A 627 42.52 -40.52 12.86
C SER A 627 42.09 -39.31 12.01
N PRO A 628 41.33 -39.52 10.93
CA PRO A 628 40.72 -38.44 10.13
C PRO A 628 40.07 -37.31 10.93
N ALA A 629 39.41 -37.66 12.04
CA ALA A 629 38.74 -36.70 12.90
C ALA A 629 39.70 -35.74 13.62
N HIS A 630 40.95 -36.17 13.89
CA HIS A 630 41.97 -35.29 14.49
C HIS A 630 42.41 -34.22 13.49
N TYR A 631 42.64 -34.58 12.22
CA TYR A 631 42.96 -33.62 11.16
C TYR A 631 41.81 -32.65 10.91
N GLN A 632 40.57 -33.14 10.87
CA GLN A 632 39.40 -32.26 10.75
C GLN A 632 39.27 -31.27 11.91
N GLN A 633 39.51 -31.70 13.15
CA GLN A 633 39.52 -30.81 14.30
C GLN A 633 40.68 -29.82 14.29
N ALA A 634 41.86 -30.24 13.82
CA ALA A 634 43.02 -29.36 13.69
C ALA A 634 42.72 -28.22 12.72
N GLY A 635 42.21 -28.55 11.51
CA GLY A 635 41.78 -27.57 10.52
C GLY A 635 40.69 -26.63 11.05
N TYR A 636 39.68 -27.16 11.73
CA TYR A 636 38.61 -26.36 12.34
C TYR A 636 39.16 -25.34 13.36
N HIS A 637 39.99 -25.79 14.31
CA HIS A 637 40.48 -24.92 15.37
C HIS A 637 41.54 -23.92 14.91
N ALA A 638 42.40 -24.29 13.95
CA ALA A 638 43.36 -23.35 13.36
C ALA A 638 42.63 -22.19 12.66
N VAL A 639 41.65 -22.49 11.80
CA VAL A 639 40.83 -21.48 11.13
C VAL A 639 40.00 -20.67 12.14
N ARG A 640 39.40 -21.32 13.15
CA ARG A 640 38.59 -20.63 14.16
C ARG A 640 39.42 -19.64 15.00
N ASN A 641 40.65 -20.01 15.35
CA ASN A 641 41.55 -19.12 16.09
C ASN A 641 42.03 -17.96 15.22
N ALA A 642 42.34 -18.21 13.95
CA ALA A 642 42.67 -17.14 12.99
C ALA A 642 41.51 -16.13 12.86
N LEU A 643 40.27 -16.61 12.75
CA LEU A 643 39.07 -15.76 12.72
C LEU A 643 38.85 -14.99 14.02
N LYS A 644 39.10 -15.61 15.17
CA LYS A 644 38.99 -14.94 16.47
C LYS A 644 40.03 -13.82 16.60
N ASN A 645 41.28 -14.09 16.22
CA ASN A 645 42.34 -13.09 16.23
C ASN A 645 42.08 -11.97 15.21
N ALA A 646 41.45 -12.29 14.08
CA ALA A 646 41.00 -11.28 13.12
C ALA A 646 39.92 -10.36 13.71
N HIS A 647 38.97 -10.91 14.46
CA HIS A 647 37.95 -10.13 15.16
C HIS A 647 38.53 -9.25 16.25
N ASP A 648 39.43 -9.79 17.08
CA ASP A 648 40.12 -9.05 18.15
C ASP A 648 40.94 -7.87 17.59
N ARG A 649 41.39 -7.96 16.32
CA ARG A 649 42.09 -6.90 15.59
C ARG A 649 41.18 -6.03 14.71
N GLN A 650 39.86 -6.19 14.79
CA GLN A 650 38.87 -5.45 13.99
C GLN A 650 39.05 -5.59 12.47
N MET A 651 39.52 -6.76 12.00
CA MET A 651 39.75 -7.07 10.57
C MET A 651 38.57 -7.80 9.92
N VAL A 652 37.38 -7.75 10.51
CA VAL A 652 36.17 -8.46 10.04
C VAL A 652 35.13 -7.44 9.61
N GLY A 653 34.70 -7.54 8.35
CA GLY A 653 33.65 -6.71 7.76
C GLY A 653 32.32 -7.47 7.64
N LEU A 654 31.22 -6.72 7.55
CA LEU A 654 29.89 -7.24 7.21
C LEU A 654 29.60 -6.92 5.75
N LEU A 655 29.17 -7.92 5.00
CA LEU A 655 28.71 -7.81 3.63
C LEU A 655 27.18 -7.79 3.61
N GLU A 656 26.65 -6.77 2.93
CA GLU A 656 25.24 -6.63 2.60
C GLU A 656 25.01 -6.96 1.12
N PRO A 657 23.84 -7.49 0.74
CA PRO A 657 23.53 -7.76 -0.66
C PRO A 657 23.21 -6.47 -1.41
N VAL A 658 23.87 -6.33 -2.56
CA VAL A 658 23.69 -5.21 -3.48
C VAL A 658 23.05 -5.71 -4.77
N MET A 659 21.95 -5.06 -5.16
CA MET A 659 21.19 -5.39 -6.37
C MET A 659 21.63 -4.53 -7.56
N LYS A 660 21.60 -5.11 -8.75
CA LYS A 660 21.71 -4.35 -10.01
C LYS A 660 20.29 -3.98 -10.46
N ALA A 661 19.93 -2.71 -10.35
CA ALA A 661 18.63 -2.18 -10.73
C ALA A 661 18.71 -1.50 -12.11
N ASN A 662 17.68 -1.72 -12.95
CA ASN A 662 17.49 -1.01 -14.21
C ASN A 662 16.24 -0.15 -14.09
N ILE A 663 16.40 1.17 -14.04
CA ILE A 663 15.31 2.12 -13.79
C ILE A 663 15.05 2.92 -15.05
N VAL A 664 13.80 2.92 -15.53
CA VAL A 664 13.38 3.67 -16.71
C VAL A 664 12.56 4.88 -16.26
N CYS A 665 12.99 6.09 -16.62
CA CYS A 665 12.34 7.33 -16.19
C CYS A 665 12.44 8.44 -17.24
N PRO A 666 11.52 9.43 -17.22
CA PRO A 666 11.66 10.63 -18.04
C PRO A 666 12.91 11.45 -17.67
N GLU A 667 13.54 12.08 -18.66
CA GLU A 667 14.73 12.92 -18.48
C GLU A 667 14.51 14.01 -17.43
N ALA A 668 13.32 14.61 -17.41
CA ALA A 668 12.95 15.66 -16.44
C ALA A 668 13.07 15.21 -14.98
N VAL A 669 12.85 13.92 -14.70
CA VAL A 669 12.84 13.36 -13.33
C VAL A 669 14.13 12.59 -13.03
N ALA A 670 14.94 12.27 -14.03
CA ALA A 670 16.15 11.47 -13.88
C ALA A 670 17.15 12.06 -12.86
N ALA A 671 17.25 13.38 -12.76
CA ALA A 671 18.09 14.03 -11.75
C ALA A 671 17.61 13.75 -10.31
N GLN A 672 16.30 13.79 -10.09
CA GLN A 672 15.69 13.49 -8.79
C GLN A 672 15.86 12.00 -8.44
N VAL A 673 15.67 11.10 -9.40
CA VAL A 673 15.89 9.66 -9.21
C VAL A 673 17.35 9.38 -8.84
N ARG A 674 18.32 10.02 -9.50
CA ARG A 674 19.75 9.89 -9.15
C ARG A 674 20.03 10.35 -7.73
N HIS A 675 19.47 11.48 -7.32
CA HIS A 675 19.62 12.00 -5.97
C HIS A 675 19.03 11.04 -4.93
N ASP A 676 17.85 10.48 -5.22
CA ASP A 676 17.19 9.53 -4.33
C ASP A 676 17.96 8.21 -4.21
N LEU A 677 18.49 7.69 -5.32
CA LEU A 677 19.37 6.52 -5.29
C LEU A 677 20.60 6.76 -4.42
N SER A 678 21.28 7.90 -4.58
CA SER A 678 22.46 8.24 -3.78
C SER A 678 22.13 8.45 -2.31
N ARG A 679 20.94 8.97 -1.98
CA ARG A 679 20.48 9.10 -0.60
C ARG A 679 20.39 7.76 0.11
N HIS A 680 19.97 6.72 -0.61
CA HIS A 680 19.82 5.35 -0.11
C HIS A 680 21.06 4.47 -0.39
N GLY A 681 22.24 5.07 -0.54
CA GLY A 681 23.51 4.34 -0.72
C GLY A 681 23.70 3.69 -2.09
N GLY A 682 22.83 3.99 -3.07
CA GLY A 682 22.92 3.49 -4.43
C GLY A 682 23.83 4.32 -5.34
N GLN A 683 24.47 3.67 -6.31
CA GLN A 683 25.33 4.30 -7.31
C GLN A 683 24.87 3.98 -8.73
N VAL A 684 24.70 5.01 -9.56
CA VAL A 684 24.42 4.84 -10.99
C VAL A 684 25.72 4.47 -11.72
N LEU A 685 25.67 3.37 -12.49
CA LEU A 685 26.78 2.86 -13.30
C LEU A 685 26.73 3.42 -14.71
N GLU A 686 25.57 3.40 -15.35
CA GLU A 686 25.38 3.73 -16.76
C GLU A 686 24.02 4.39 -17.00
N THR A 687 23.96 5.32 -17.96
CA THR A 687 22.72 5.96 -18.42
C THR A 687 22.59 5.72 -19.92
N GLU A 688 21.54 5.02 -20.33
CA GLU A 688 21.20 4.74 -21.73
C GLU A 688 20.00 5.59 -22.15
N ASP A 689 20.07 6.16 -23.34
CA ASP A 689 18.98 6.90 -23.96
C ASP A 689 18.08 5.97 -24.78
N LEU A 690 16.83 5.79 -24.36
CA LEU A 690 15.91 4.85 -25.04
C LEU A 690 15.34 5.43 -26.35
N ASN A 691 15.31 6.75 -26.47
CA ASN A 691 14.71 7.43 -27.62
C ASN A 691 15.68 7.57 -28.81
N GLU A 692 16.99 7.35 -28.64
CA GLU A 692 17.95 7.41 -29.76
C GLU A 692 17.68 6.34 -30.84
N ASN A 693 17.00 5.25 -30.47
CA ASN A 693 16.61 4.18 -31.40
C ASN A 693 15.20 4.36 -32.00
N ALA A 694 14.44 5.37 -31.57
CA ALA A 694 13.10 5.67 -32.09
C ALA A 694 13.16 6.84 -33.07
N SER A 695 13.66 6.57 -34.28
CA SER A 695 13.69 7.55 -35.37
C SER A 695 12.26 8.00 -35.75
N GLY A 696 11.87 9.20 -35.33
CA GLY A 696 11.33 10.27 -36.19
C GLY A 696 10.13 10.05 -37.12
N GLU A 697 9.32 9.00 -37.00
CA GLU A 697 8.09 8.85 -37.79
C GLU A 697 6.84 9.15 -36.95
N GLY A 698 6.09 10.20 -37.32
CA GLY A 698 4.71 10.43 -36.82
C GLY A 698 4.46 11.66 -35.93
N GLU A 699 5.19 12.77 -36.07
CA GLU A 699 4.75 14.03 -35.43
C GLU A 699 3.51 14.58 -36.15
N ILE A 700 2.40 14.67 -35.41
CA ILE A 700 1.14 15.29 -35.88
C ILE A 700 1.27 16.81 -35.71
N ASP A 701 0.98 17.56 -36.77
CA ASP A 701 0.90 19.02 -36.72
C ASP A 701 -0.35 19.45 -35.93
N LEU A 702 -0.14 20.00 -34.73
CA LEU A 702 -1.22 20.39 -33.82
C LEU A 702 -2.07 21.54 -34.35
N GLU A 703 -1.56 22.36 -35.29
CA GLU A 703 -2.33 23.45 -35.90
C GLU A 703 -3.44 22.94 -36.82
N GLN A 704 -3.30 21.72 -37.34
CA GLN A 704 -4.26 21.08 -38.23
C GLN A 704 -5.32 20.26 -37.51
N VAL A 705 -5.18 20.08 -36.19
CA VAL A 705 -6.11 19.30 -35.39
C VAL A 705 -7.31 20.17 -35.01
N TYR A 706 -8.48 19.82 -35.52
CA TYR A 706 -9.73 20.46 -35.12
C TYR A 706 -10.07 20.11 -33.66
N ALA A 707 -10.31 21.14 -32.85
CA ALA A 707 -10.72 21.01 -31.46
C ALA A 707 -11.69 22.15 -31.11
N SER A 708 -12.89 21.79 -30.66
CA SER A 708 -13.96 22.75 -30.38
C SER A 708 -13.55 23.77 -29.30
N PRO A 709 -13.86 25.07 -29.45
CA PRO A 709 -13.61 26.08 -28.43
C PRO A 709 -14.32 25.78 -27.11
N ASP A 710 -13.59 25.86 -26.00
CA ASP A 710 -14.21 25.79 -24.66
C ASP A 710 -14.69 27.20 -24.24
N PRO A 711 -15.76 27.31 -23.43
CA PRO A 711 -16.27 28.60 -22.96
C PRO A 711 -15.27 29.37 -22.05
N TYR A 712 -14.28 28.67 -21.49
CA TYR A 712 -13.30 29.20 -20.54
C TYR A 712 -11.90 29.35 -21.19
N GLU A 713 -11.70 30.33 -22.08
CA GLU A 713 -10.36 30.59 -22.62
C GLU A 713 -9.45 31.30 -21.58
N SER A 714 -8.63 30.54 -20.85
CA SER A 714 -7.40 31.07 -20.24
C SER A 714 -6.18 30.63 -21.06
N VAL A 715 -5.64 31.57 -21.84
CA VAL A 715 -4.53 31.45 -22.80
C VAL A 715 -3.17 31.08 -22.15
N SER A 716 -3.11 30.75 -20.86
CA SER A 716 -1.84 30.55 -20.14
C SER A 716 -1.15 29.21 -20.38
N SER A 717 -1.85 28.17 -20.86
CA SER A 717 -1.32 26.79 -20.91
C SER A 717 -0.60 26.39 -22.20
N LEU A 718 -0.79 27.11 -23.30
CA LEU A 718 -0.20 26.73 -24.60
C LEU A 718 1.27 27.18 -24.77
N ARG A 719 1.76 28.14 -23.98
CA ARG A 719 3.17 28.60 -24.06
C ARG A 719 4.18 27.67 -23.39
N GLU A 720 3.74 26.73 -22.55
CA GLU A 720 4.64 25.74 -21.94
C GLU A 720 4.80 24.46 -22.80
N GLN A 721 3.91 24.24 -23.77
CA GLN A 721 3.85 23.00 -24.57
C GLN A 721 4.78 22.94 -25.80
N LYS A 722 5.73 23.88 -25.95
CA LYS A 722 6.82 23.77 -26.96
C LYS A 722 7.99 22.87 -26.51
N LYS A 723 7.82 22.05 -25.47
CA LYS A 723 8.79 20.99 -25.15
C LYS A 723 8.37 19.72 -25.87
N GLY A 724 9.15 19.39 -26.91
CA GLY A 724 9.02 18.17 -27.70
C GLY A 724 9.04 16.89 -26.84
N ALA A 725 8.74 15.78 -27.51
CA ALA A 725 8.58 14.45 -26.97
C ALA A 725 9.42 14.18 -25.70
N THR A 726 8.74 13.80 -24.60
CA THR A 726 9.37 13.44 -23.33
C THR A 726 10.43 12.35 -23.55
N ARG A 727 11.71 12.73 -23.41
CA ARG A 727 12.84 11.81 -23.58
C ARG A 727 12.89 10.81 -22.42
N MET A 728 13.01 9.52 -22.73
CA MET A 728 13.09 8.45 -21.74
C MET A 728 14.54 7.96 -21.56
N LEU A 729 15.00 7.94 -20.32
CA LEU A 729 16.31 7.46 -19.91
C LEU A 729 16.19 6.13 -19.15
N LYS A 730 17.18 5.26 -19.35
CA LYS A 730 17.36 4.02 -18.60
C LYS A 730 18.65 4.09 -17.79
N LEU A 731 18.52 4.12 -16.47
CA LEU A 731 19.60 4.17 -15.51
C LEU A 731 19.92 2.75 -15.02
N LYS A 732 21.15 2.27 -15.22
CA LYS A 732 21.65 1.05 -14.57
C LYS A 732 22.35 1.45 -13.28
N ALA A 733 21.88 0.96 -12.14
CA ALA A 733 22.39 1.34 -10.82
C ALA A 733 22.67 0.12 -9.93
N ARG A 734 23.61 0.27 -9.00
CA ARG A 734 23.80 -0.63 -7.86
C ARG A 734 23.03 -0.05 -6.68
N VAL A 735 22.16 -0.83 -6.07
CA VAL A 735 21.28 -0.38 -4.99
C VAL A 735 21.38 -1.37 -3.83
N VAL A 736 21.60 -0.86 -2.63
CA VAL A 736 21.57 -1.66 -1.40
C VAL A 736 20.12 -2.03 -1.11
N LEU A 737 19.87 -3.27 -0.68
CA LEU A 737 18.51 -3.72 -0.36
C LEU A 737 18.05 -3.08 0.96
N GLU A 738 17.37 -1.93 0.86
CA GLU A 738 16.89 -1.21 2.02
C GLU A 738 15.55 -1.77 2.52
N LEU A 739 15.52 -2.15 3.79
CA LEU A 739 14.35 -2.66 4.48
C LEU A 739 13.48 -1.48 4.92
N THR A 740 12.60 -1.02 4.04
CA THR A 740 11.56 -0.08 4.42
C THR A 740 10.51 -0.79 5.26
N GLU A 741 10.22 -0.26 6.46
CA GLU A 741 9.20 -0.84 7.35
C GLU A 741 7.83 -0.84 6.65
N PHE A 742 7.26 -2.03 6.51
CA PHE A 742 5.89 -2.21 6.06
C PHE A 742 4.93 -1.74 7.17
N SER A 743 4.60 -0.45 7.18
CA SER A 743 3.73 0.18 8.19
C SER A 743 2.23 -0.17 8.03
N GLY A 744 1.87 -1.04 7.08
CA GLY A 744 0.49 -1.30 6.69
C GLY A 744 -0.28 -2.34 7.52
N LEU A 745 0.37 -3.18 8.33
CA LEU A 745 -0.30 -4.32 8.98
C LEU A 745 0.30 -4.70 10.34
N THR A 746 -0.03 -3.95 11.39
CA THR A 746 -0.02 -4.55 12.75
C THR A 746 -1.17 -5.56 12.84
N PRO A 747 -0.95 -6.78 13.37
CA PRO A 747 -2.02 -7.77 13.54
C PRO A 747 -3.07 -7.22 14.52
N VAL A 748 -4.26 -6.93 13.99
CA VAL A 748 -5.45 -6.66 14.81
C VAL A 748 -5.98 -8.00 15.31
N PRO A 749 -6.11 -8.23 16.63
CA PRO A 749 -6.77 -9.42 17.16
C PRO A 749 -8.18 -9.52 16.60
N SER A 750 -8.49 -10.68 16.01
CA SER A 750 -9.66 -10.98 15.20
C SER A 750 -10.95 -11.15 16.01
N GLN A 751 -11.39 -10.12 16.72
CA GLN A 751 -12.78 -10.00 17.23
C GLN A 751 -13.15 -8.53 17.34
N LEU A 752 -13.74 -7.93 16.30
CA LEU A 752 -14.59 -6.71 16.34
C LEU A 752 -14.96 -6.31 14.90
N GLN A 753 -15.72 -7.17 14.21
CA GLN A 753 -16.40 -6.80 12.97
C GLN A 753 -17.89 -7.11 13.12
N GLN A 754 -18.62 -6.14 13.68
CA GLN A 754 -20.05 -5.93 13.44
C GLN A 754 -20.52 -4.68 14.17
N LEU A 755 -20.82 -3.62 13.40
CA LEU A 755 -21.99 -2.73 13.49
C LEU A 755 -21.64 -1.36 12.87
N ARG A 756 -22.03 -1.18 11.62
CA ARG A 756 -22.21 0.15 11.00
C ARG A 756 -23.37 0.84 11.71
N VAL A 757 -23.13 1.98 12.36
CA VAL A 757 -24.18 2.92 12.75
C VAL A 757 -24.14 4.09 11.77
N GLY A 758 -25.32 4.41 11.23
CA GLY A 758 -25.52 5.29 10.08
C GLY A 758 -25.05 6.73 10.26
N HIS A 759 -24.89 7.37 9.10
CA HIS A 759 -24.73 8.80 8.90
C HIS A 759 -25.72 9.61 9.76
N VAL A 760 -25.19 10.50 10.61
CA VAL A 760 -25.94 11.61 11.21
C VAL A 760 -25.35 12.91 10.61
N PRO A 761 -26.16 13.83 10.06
CA PRO A 761 -25.68 15.04 9.38
C PRO A 761 -25.05 16.05 10.36
N PRO A 762 -24.22 16.99 9.87
CA PRO A 762 -23.47 17.93 10.71
C PRO A 762 -24.39 19.06 11.20
N ARG A 763 -25.06 18.85 12.33
CA ARG A 763 -25.68 19.91 13.13
C ARG A 763 -25.54 19.59 14.62
N ALA A 764 -24.38 19.89 15.22
CA ALA A 764 -24.25 20.11 16.66
C ALA A 764 -22.82 20.56 17.04
N VAL A 765 -22.39 21.75 16.63
CA VAL A 765 -21.34 22.48 17.37
C VAL A 765 -22.05 23.33 18.42
N GLN A 766 -22.51 22.70 19.51
CA GLN A 766 -23.04 23.41 20.69
C GLN A 766 -23.15 22.58 21.99
N SER A 767 -22.69 21.32 22.02
CA SER A 767 -22.84 20.46 23.21
C SER A 767 -21.56 19.74 23.65
N ILE A 768 -20.56 20.48 24.13
CA ILE A 768 -19.48 19.95 24.99
C ILE A 768 -19.61 20.58 26.38
N GLY A 769 -20.79 20.46 26.98
CA GLY A 769 -21.06 20.94 28.34
C GLY A 769 -22.45 20.53 28.75
N GLY A 770 -22.60 19.24 29.03
CA GLY A 770 -23.86 18.62 29.39
C GLY A 770 -23.65 17.72 30.59
N PHE A 771 -23.34 18.32 31.75
CA PHE A 771 -23.56 17.68 33.03
C PHE A 771 -24.65 18.48 33.74
N SER A 772 -25.88 17.97 33.69
CA SER A 772 -26.90 18.30 34.67
C SER A 772 -27.72 17.04 34.92
N VAL A 773 -27.51 16.40 36.06
CA VAL A 773 -28.49 15.48 36.64
C VAL A 773 -28.78 16.00 38.04
N GLY A 774 -30.04 16.35 38.28
CA GLY A 774 -30.49 16.88 39.56
C GLY A 774 -30.28 15.87 40.68
N LEU A 775 -29.57 16.30 41.73
CA LEU A 775 -29.52 15.63 43.02
C LEU A 775 -30.34 16.45 44.02
N ASN A 776 -31.57 16.00 44.26
CA ASN A 776 -32.21 16.25 45.54
C ASN A 776 -31.75 15.17 46.52
N ASN A 777 -31.25 15.63 47.67
CA ASN A 777 -30.96 14.89 48.90
C ASN A 777 -29.78 13.92 48.88
N LEU A 778 -28.65 14.39 49.44
CA LEU A 778 -27.99 13.76 50.60
C LEU A 778 -26.89 14.72 51.10
N GLN A 779 -27.14 15.33 52.26
CA GLN A 779 -26.19 16.07 53.07
C GLN A 779 -25.38 15.06 53.89
N ASP A 780 -24.05 15.06 53.75
CA ASP A 780 -23.10 15.35 54.85
C ASP A 780 -21.64 15.10 54.43
N PRO A 781 -20.67 15.97 54.81
CA PRO A 781 -19.26 15.83 54.49
C PRO A 781 -18.46 15.29 55.68
N ALA A 782 -17.59 14.29 55.48
CA ALA A 782 -16.50 13.99 56.40
C ALA A 782 -15.32 13.30 55.71
N CYS A 783 -14.14 13.90 55.86
CA CYS A 783 -12.80 13.36 55.56
C CYS A 783 -12.61 11.91 56.02
N PHE A 784 -11.81 11.12 55.31
CA PHE A 784 -10.78 10.26 55.94
C PHE A 784 -9.60 9.99 55.00
N SER A 785 -8.42 10.39 55.46
CA SER A 785 -7.10 9.92 55.06
C SER A 785 -6.86 8.49 55.59
N ILE A 786 -6.39 7.57 54.75
CA ILE A 786 -5.91 6.23 55.17
C ILE A 786 -4.59 5.92 54.43
N PRO A 787 -3.52 5.47 55.12
CA PRO A 787 -2.25 5.12 54.49
C PRO A 787 -2.28 3.71 53.90
N TYR A 788 -1.70 3.54 52.72
CA TYR A 788 -1.55 2.24 52.05
C TYR A 788 -0.41 1.44 52.73
N GLN A 789 -0.75 0.37 53.46
CA GLN A 789 0.22 -0.61 53.97
C GLN A 789 0.37 -1.75 52.97
N GLY A 790 1.60 -1.97 52.49
CA GLY A 790 1.94 -3.09 51.63
C GLY A 790 1.77 -4.44 52.33
N ARG A 791 1.26 -5.43 51.60
CA ARG A 791 1.30 -6.85 51.99
C ARG A 791 2.12 -7.65 51.00
N SER A 792 3.23 -8.18 51.51
CA SER A 792 3.96 -9.34 51.00
C SER A 792 3.23 -10.63 51.39
N SER A 793 2.92 -11.50 50.43
CA SER A 793 2.68 -12.92 50.71
C SER A 793 3.09 -13.79 49.52
N ASP A 794 4.09 -14.62 49.77
CA ASP A 794 4.56 -15.71 48.92
C ASP A 794 3.46 -16.76 48.69
N THR A 795 3.15 -17.05 47.42
CA THR A 795 2.56 -18.34 46.99
C THR A 795 3.15 -18.75 45.64
N PRO A 796 3.69 -19.97 45.48
CA PRO A 796 4.27 -20.43 44.23
C PRO A 796 3.19 -21.07 43.35
N ASN A 797 2.47 -20.26 42.57
CA ASN A 797 1.69 -20.67 41.40
C ASN A 797 1.22 -19.42 40.63
N SER A 798 2.14 -18.76 39.93
CA SER A 798 1.86 -17.56 39.13
C SER A 798 2.76 -17.52 37.89
N PHE A 799 2.57 -18.45 36.96
CA PHE A 799 3.21 -18.40 35.64
C PHE A 799 2.20 -18.41 34.47
N MET A 800 0.90 -18.19 34.73
CA MET A 800 -0.14 -18.26 33.69
C MET A 800 -1.07 -17.03 33.56
N MET A 801 -0.79 -15.90 34.22
CA MET A 801 -1.61 -14.68 34.14
C MET A 801 -0.75 -13.40 34.16
N ALA A 802 0.37 -13.36 33.43
CA ALA A 802 1.25 -12.17 33.40
C ALA A 802 0.80 -11.07 32.42
N HIS A 803 -0.26 -11.28 31.63
CA HIS A 803 -0.67 -10.36 30.55
C HIS A 803 -1.75 -9.34 30.93
N MET A 804 -2.25 -9.31 32.17
CA MET A 804 -3.33 -8.40 32.57
C MET A 804 -3.02 -7.46 33.75
N THR A 805 -1.79 -7.44 34.25
CA THR A 805 -1.39 -6.53 35.33
C THR A 805 -0.62 -5.34 34.74
N ASN A 806 -1.28 -4.19 34.57
CA ASN A 806 -0.57 -2.97 34.17
C ASN A 806 -1.02 -1.74 34.98
N PRO A 807 -0.57 -1.55 36.23
CA PRO A 807 -0.53 -0.21 36.77
C PRO A 807 0.51 0.57 35.95
N LEU A 808 0.04 1.50 35.12
CA LEU A 808 0.85 2.30 34.19
C LEU A 808 1.77 3.32 34.90
N ALA A 809 1.68 3.40 36.24
CA ALA A 809 2.55 4.15 37.13
C ALA A 809 2.86 3.34 38.40
N THR A 810 4.09 3.44 38.91
CA THR A 810 4.49 2.81 40.18
C THR A 810 4.04 3.65 41.37
N ALA A 811 3.86 3.01 42.54
CA ALA A 811 3.53 3.73 43.78
C ALA A 811 4.60 4.77 44.15
N GLU A 812 5.87 4.48 43.85
CA GLU A 812 6.98 5.43 44.01
C GLU A 812 6.82 6.65 43.09
N GLN A 813 6.45 6.46 41.83
CA GLN A 813 6.25 7.59 40.90
C GLN A 813 5.09 8.50 41.37
N LEU A 814 3.98 7.93 41.82
CA LEU A 814 2.85 8.69 42.36
C LEU A 814 3.22 9.45 43.66
N TYR A 815 4.03 8.83 44.53
CA TYR A 815 4.51 9.45 45.76
C TYR A 815 5.55 10.55 45.51
N HIS A 816 6.48 10.33 44.58
CA HIS A 816 7.51 11.29 44.22
C HIS A 816 6.94 12.51 43.48
N HIS A 817 5.92 12.32 42.63
CA HIS A 817 5.26 13.40 41.91
C HIS A 817 4.68 14.47 42.86
N ARG A 818 4.03 14.06 43.96
CA ARG A 818 3.43 14.99 44.94
C ARG A 818 4.46 15.67 45.86
N ASN A 819 5.63 15.07 46.07
CA ASN A 819 6.60 15.55 47.05
C ASN A 819 7.74 16.40 46.46
N LEU A 820 7.97 16.34 45.15
CA LEU A 820 9.11 17.00 44.48
C LEU A 820 8.73 18.17 43.57
N SER A 821 7.44 18.42 43.37
CA SER A 821 6.93 19.53 42.55
C SER A 821 6.97 20.85 43.34
N SER A 822 7.40 21.93 42.67
CA SER A 822 7.42 23.28 43.26
C SER A 822 6.04 23.97 43.25
N LEU A 823 5.01 23.30 42.72
CA LEU A 823 3.66 23.81 42.59
C LEU A 823 2.76 23.25 43.72
N PRO A 824 1.85 24.04 44.30
CA PRO A 824 0.77 23.53 45.15
C PRO A 824 -0.08 22.44 44.46
N ASP A 825 -0.54 21.45 45.23
CA ASP A 825 -1.32 20.30 44.73
C ASP A 825 -2.60 20.72 44.00
N ASP A 826 -3.30 21.76 44.49
CA ASP A 826 -4.51 22.27 43.86
C ASP A 826 -4.25 22.88 42.48
N LEU A 827 -3.12 23.58 42.30
CA LEU A 827 -2.70 24.10 41.00
C LEU A 827 -2.28 22.99 40.04
N GLN A 828 -1.65 21.93 40.53
CA GLN A 828 -1.30 20.76 39.71
C GLN A 828 -2.56 20.08 39.17
N ASP A 829 -3.57 19.89 40.01
CA ASP A 829 -4.83 19.26 39.62
C ASP A 829 -5.58 20.11 38.57
N VAL A 830 -5.57 21.43 38.70
CA VAL A 830 -6.19 22.36 37.73
C VAL A 830 -5.47 22.33 36.39
N ILE A 831 -4.12 22.37 36.38
CA ILE A 831 -3.33 22.31 35.14
C ILE A 831 -3.54 20.96 34.45
N PHE A 832 -3.51 19.86 35.21
CA PHE A 832 -3.73 18.52 34.70
C PHE A 832 -5.11 18.42 34.03
N TYR A 833 -6.16 18.84 34.73
CA TYR A 833 -7.53 18.84 34.20
C TYR A 833 -7.66 19.68 32.92
N ALA A 834 -7.16 20.93 32.94
CA ALA A 834 -7.26 21.84 31.80
C ALA A 834 -6.53 21.29 30.56
N THR A 835 -5.35 20.71 30.75
CA THR A 835 -4.54 20.12 29.67
C THR A 835 -5.23 18.87 29.09
N GLN A 836 -5.81 18.02 29.94
CA GLN A 836 -6.57 16.85 29.49
C GLN A 836 -7.83 17.25 28.68
N CYS A 837 -8.50 18.33 29.06
CA CYS A 837 -9.61 18.90 28.28
C CYS A 837 -9.14 19.41 26.91
N LEU A 838 -7.98 20.06 26.85
CA LEU A 838 -7.41 20.57 25.59
C LEU A 838 -7.11 19.41 24.64
N THR A 839 -6.48 18.35 25.14
CA THR A 839 -6.19 17.14 24.36
C THR A 839 -7.48 16.52 23.79
N GLN A 840 -8.56 16.49 24.57
CA GLN A 840 -9.87 16.00 24.11
C GLN A 840 -10.47 16.88 23.02
N ALA A 841 -10.46 18.21 23.19
CA ALA A 841 -10.99 19.14 22.20
C ALA A 841 -10.20 19.10 20.88
N ALA A 842 -8.87 19.00 20.95
CA ALA A 842 -8.00 18.83 19.80
C ALA A 842 -8.31 17.52 19.05
N GLY A 843 -8.52 16.42 19.78
CA GLY A 843 -8.93 15.15 19.19
C GLY A 843 -10.22 15.24 18.37
N VAL A 844 -11.23 15.95 18.89
CA VAL A 844 -12.51 16.16 18.20
C VAL A 844 -12.34 16.99 16.93
N LEU A 845 -11.60 18.10 16.98
CA LEU A 845 -11.36 18.95 15.80
C LEU A 845 -10.50 18.25 14.73
N LEU A 846 -9.55 17.40 15.15
CA LEU A 846 -8.74 16.56 14.26
C LEU A 846 -9.51 15.34 13.75
N GLN A 847 -10.77 15.15 14.13
CA GLN A 847 -11.60 13.98 13.78
C GLN A 847 -10.89 12.65 14.11
N LEU A 848 -10.17 12.62 15.22
CA LEU A 848 -9.50 11.42 15.72
C LEU A 848 -10.51 10.50 16.43
N PRO A 849 -10.37 9.17 16.31
CA PRO A 849 -11.17 8.24 17.10
C PRO A 849 -10.95 8.46 18.61
N GLN A 850 -12.00 8.26 19.43
CA GLN A 850 -11.89 8.42 20.88
C GLN A 850 -10.80 7.54 21.52
N SER A 851 -10.50 6.39 20.93
CA SER A 851 -9.40 5.53 21.37
C SER A 851 -8.03 6.22 21.25
N VAL A 852 -7.77 6.95 20.16
CA VAL A 852 -6.52 7.69 19.94
C VAL A 852 -6.41 8.85 20.92
N THR A 853 -7.49 9.60 21.11
CA THR A 853 -7.53 10.73 22.04
C THR A 853 -7.40 10.27 23.51
N ALA A 854 -8.07 9.18 23.88
CA ALA A 854 -7.93 8.59 25.21
C ALA A 854 -6.52 8.05 25.47
N GLN A 855 -5.87 7.43 24.48
CA GLN A 855 -4.47 7.02 24.58
C GLN A 855 -3.54 8.23 24.77
N ALA A 856 -3.75 9.32 24.02
CA ALA A 856 -2.96 10.54 24.17
C ALA A 856 -3.10 11.13 25.59
N ASN A 857 -4.30 11.12 26.17
CA ASN A 857 -4.55 11.54 27.55
C ASN A 857 -3.81 10.67 28.58
N VAL A 858 -3.75 9.35 28.34
CA VAL A 858 -3.02 8.42 29.23
C VAL A 858 -1.52 8.58 29.09
N ILE A 859 -0.99 8.76 27.86
CA ILE A 859 0.43 9.06 27.66
C ILE A 859 0.81 10.38 28.34
N PHE A 860 -0.03 11.41 28.21
CA PHE A 860 0.17 12.66 28.94
C PHE A 860 0.19 12.42 30.45
N ALA A 861 -0.75 11.64 31.00
CA ALA A 861 -0.77 11.34 32.43
C ALA A 861 0.45 10.54 32.90
N ARG A 862 0.94 9.58 32.10
CA ARG A 862 2.17 8.84 32.39
C ARG A 862 3.39 9.76 32.37
N TYR A 863 3.47 10.65 31.38
CA TYR A 863 4.52 11.64 31.29
C TYR A 863 4.49 12.63 32.46
N TRP A 864 3.30 13.07 32.84
CA TRP A 864 3.03 13.95 33.98
C TRP A 864 3.57 13.38 35.31
N VAL A 865 3.42 12.08 35.51
CA VAL A 865 3.90 11.38 36.70
C VAL A 865 5.39 11.01 36.61
N ALA A 866 5.89 10.65 35.42
CA ALA A 866 7.27 10.23 35.22
C ALA A 866 8.31 11.36 35.35
N GLU A 867 7.97 12.59 34.97
CA GLU A 867 8.94 13.69 34.92
C GLU A 867 8.60 14.83 35.90
N SER A 868 9.05 14.73 37.16
CA SER A 868 8.62 15.66 38.22
C SER A 868 9.33 17.03 38.28
N ARG A 869 10.36 17.30 37.46
CA ARG A 869 11.30 18.44 37.68
C ARG A 869 11.29 19.59 36.67
N PRO A 870 10.96 19.45 35.36
CA PRO A 870 11.00 20.58 34.44
C PRO A 870 9.71 20.80 33.64
N PHE A 871 8.53 20.78 34.28
CA PHE A 871 7.26 21.12 33.60
C PHE A 871 7.06 22.61 33.35
N MET A 872 7.79 23.48 34.06
CA MET A 872 7.84 24.91 33.76
C MET A 872 8.76 25.23 32.56
N SER A 873 9.40 24.26 31.90
CA SER A 873 10.27 24.58 30.74
C SER A 873 9.51 24.77 29.43
N ASN A 874 8.34 24.15 29.27
CA ASN A 874 7.55 24.16 28.04
C ASN A 874 6.10 24.56 28.33
N GLU A 875 5.39 25.08 27.32
CA GLU A 875 3.96 25.38 27.45
C GLU A 875 3.12 24.10 27.51
N PHE A 876 2.05 24.10 28.31
CA PHE A 876 1.18 22.94 28.51
C PHE A 876 0.45 22.52 27.22
N SER A 877 0.16 23.48 26.34
CA SER A 877 -0.42 23.23 25.01
C SER A 877 0.53 22.44 24.11
N ASP A 878 1.84 22.70 24.18
CA ASP A 878 2.83 22.04 23.33
C ASP A 878 3.03 20.58 23.77
N VAL A 879 2.96 20.31 25.07
CA VAL A 879 3.00 18.94 25.62
C VAL A 879 1.77 18.15 25.17
N SER A 880 0.58 18.75 25.24
CA SER A 880 -0.67 18.16 24.74
C SER A 880 -0.59 17.86 23.24
N ALA A 881 -0.06 18.80 22.43
CA ALA A 881 0.15 18.61 21.00
C ALA A 881 1.14 17.47 20.71
N ALA A 882 2.23 17.36 21.45
CA ALA A 882 3.21 16.28 21.32
C ALA A 882 2.63 14.91 21.68
N CYS A 883 1.82 14.81 22.73
CA CYS A 883 1.14 13.56 23.08
C CYS A 883 0.17 13.10 21.97
N ILE A 884 -0.63 14.01 21.42
CA ILE A 884 -1.49 13.70 20.26
C ILE A 884 -0.64 13.32 19.05
N TYR A 885 0.44 14.05 18.79
CA TYR A 885 1.32 13.77 17.66
C TYR A 885 1.92 12.36 17.75
N ILE A 886 2.45 11.95 18.91
CA ILE A 886 2.98 10.60 19.13
C ILE A 886 1.92 9.53 18.85
N VAL A 887 0.73 9.65 19.47
CA VAL A 887 -0.30 8.61 19.33
C VAL A 887 -0.91 8.60 17.95
N ALA A 888 -1.14 9.77 17.34
CA ALA A 888 -1.66 9.85 15.97
C ALA A 888 -0.65 9.27 14.97
N LYS A 889 0.65 9.54 15.14
CA LYS A 889 1.73 9.00 14.31
C LYS A 889 1.82 7.46 14.38
N LEU A 890 1.54 6.88 15.54
CA LEU A 890 1.51 5.42 15.76
C LEU A 890 0.13 4.79 15.48
N GLY A 891 -0.92 5.59 15.29
CA GLY A 891 -2.30 5.15 15.18
C GLY A 891 -2.76 4.87 13.76
N SER A 892 -3.98 4.33 13.63
CA SER A 892 -4.60 4.00 12.33
C SER A 892 -4.95 5.20 11.45
N ARG A 893 -4.85 6.42 11.97
CA ARG A 893 -5.13 7.68 11.26
C ARG A 893 -4.06 8.72 11.58
N PRO A 894 -2.87 8.64 10.94
CA PRO A 894 -1.83 9.63 11.12
C PRO A 894 -2.32 11.01 10.69
N ARG A 895 -1.96 12.03 11.47
CA ARG A 895 -2.26 13.44 11.19
C ARG A 895 -0.99 14.18 10.86
N SER A 896 -1.07 15.08 9.88
CA SER A 896 0.09 15.89 9.54
C SER A 896 0.41 16.84 10.70
N PRO A 897 1.70 17.19 10.92
CA PRO A 897 2.06 18.19 11.91
C PRO A 897 1.38 19.54 11.66
N ARG A 898 1.06 19.84 10.39
CA ARG A 898 0.35 21.05 9.97
C ARG A 898 -1.11 21.06 10.43
N ASP A 899 -1.82 19.93 10.35
CA ASP A 899 -3.19 19.83 10.86
C ASP A 899 -3.24 20.04 12.37
N ILE A 900 -2.30 19.42 13.10
CA ILE A 900 -2.18 19.60 14.55
C ILE A 900 -1.86 21.06 14.86
N SER A 901 -0.90 21.67 14.17
CA SER A 901 -0.55 23.06 14.35
C SER A 901 -1.73 24.01 14.12
N ASN A 902 -2.51 23.81 13.05
CA ASN A 902 -3.70 24.62 12.76
C ASN A 902 -4.78 24.45 13.83
N VAL A 903 -5.03 23.23 14.31
CA VAL A 903 -6.04 22.98 15.35
C VAL A 903 -5.63 23.61 16.68
N TYR A 904 -4.36 23.52 17.06
CA TYR A 904 -3.86 24.17 18.27
C TYR A 904 -3.85 25.69 18.14
N ALA A 905 -3.51 26.25 16.98
CA ALA A 905 -3.63 27.68 16.73
C ALA A 905 -5.08 28.18 16.85
N TYR A 906 -6.03 27.43 16.29
CA TYR A 906 -7.46 27.73 16.46
C TYR A 906 -7.89 27.64 17.93
N LEU A 907 -7.58 26.54 18.62
CA LEU A 907 -7.99 26.32 20.01
C LEU A 907 -7.45 27.37 20.98
N LEU A 908 -6.25 27.88 20.72
CA LEU A 908 -5.58 28.93 21.51
C LEU A 908 -6.01 30.35 21.12
N SER A 909 -6.71 30.53 20.00
CA SER A 909 -7.18 31.84 19.54
C SER A 909 -8.40 32.35 20.31
N SER A 910 -8.61 33.67 20.28
CA SER A 910 -9.82 34.31 20.84
C SER A 910 -11.11 33.95 20.08
N SER A 911 -10.99 33.35 18.89
CA SER A 911 -12.10 32.85 18.08
C SER A 911 -12.61 31.47 18.56
N SER A 912 -11.90 30.79 19.46
CA SER A 912 -12.30 29.48 19.99
C SER A 912 -13.38 29.59 21.07
N SER A 913 -14.34 28.66 21.06
CA SER A 913 -15.33 28.49 22.13
C SER A 913 -14.87 27.54 23.24
N PHE A 914 -13.61 27.10 23.23
CA PHE A 914 -13.11 26.04 24.12
C PHE A 914 -13.17 26.42 25.60
N THR A 915 -12.96 27.69 25.95
CA THR A 915 -12.82 28.12 27.36
C THR A 915 -14.00 28.96 27.86
N ARG A 916 -14.97 29.31 27.02
CA ARG A 916 -16.07 30.23 27.40
C ARG A 916 -17.28 29.53 28.01
N ASP A 917 -17.89 30.20 28.98
CA ASP A 917 -19.07 29.72 29.69
C ASP A 917 -20.30 29.67 28.77
N LYS A 918 -21.15 28.67 28.98
CA LYS A 918 -22.36 28.44 28.18
C LYS A 918 -23.41 29.52 28.47
N GLY A 919 -23.36 30.60 27.69
CA GLY A 919 -24.28 31.73 27.77
C GLY A 919 -23.79 32.96 26.99
N ALA A 920 -22.50 33.03 26.69
CA ALA A 920 -21.93 34.05 25.82
C ALA A 920 -22.27 33.77 24.33
N GLN A 921 -22.52 34.83 23.54
CA GLN A 921 -22.69 34.70 22.10
C GLN A 921 -21.43 34.06 21.48
N PRO A 922 -21.58 33.13 20.51
CA PRO A 922 -20.43 32.53 19.83
C PRO A 922 -19.59 33.64 19.17
N PRO A 923 -18.26 33.63 19.35
CA PRO A 923 -17.39 34.63 18.75
C PRO A 923 -17.53 34.59 17.23
N VAL A 924 -17.40 35.76 16.59
CA VAL A 924 -17.33 35.85 15.13
C VAL A 924 -16.05 35.13 14.72
N ASN A 925 -16.16 34.10 13.87
CA ASN A 925 -15.01 33.37 13.38
C ASN A 925 -14.20 34.27 12.46
N ASP A 926 -13.07 34.78 12.95
CA ASP A 926 -12.12 35.58 12.17
C ASP A 926 -10.88 34.74 11.84
N PRO A 927 -10.75 34.24 10.59
CA PRO A 927 -9.61 33.43 10.16
C PRO A 927 -8.25 34.11 10.32
N SER A 928 -8.20 35.45 10.35
CA SER A 928 -6.93 36.17 10.54
C SER A 928 -6.35 35.99 11.95
N SER A 929 -7.19 35.65 12.93
CA SER A 929 -6.80 35.48 14.34
C SER A 929 -6.04 34.19 14.67
N TYR A 930 -6.09 33.19 13.78
CA TYR A 930 -5.44 31.89 13.95
C TYR A 930 -4.66 31.42 12.71
N TYR A 931 -4.45 32.31 11.73
CA TYR A 931 -3.58 32.04 10.61
C TYR A 931 -2.12 32.06 11.07
N LEU A 932 -1.40 30.95 10.87
CA LEU A 932 0.01 30.84 11.22
C LEU A 932 0.89 31.23 10.03
N SER A 933 1.93 32.04 10.28
CA SER A 933 3.00 32.23 9.31
C SER A 933 3.82 30.94 9.15
N GLU A 934 4.55 30.80 8.04
CA GLU A 934 5.42 29.62 7.85
C GLU A 934 6.49 29.52 8.94
N SER A 935 7.06 30.64 9.37
CA SER A 935 8.03 30.71 10.46
C SER A 935 7.44 30.23 11.79
N ASP A 936 6.22 30.62 12.12
CA ASP A 936 5.54 30.20 13.35
C ASP A 936 5.22 28.70 13.34
N TYR A 937 4.81 28.18 12.18
CA TYR A 937 4.62 26.74 11.98
C TYR A 937 5.91 25.95 12.21
N PHE A 938 7.03 26.37 11.60
CA PHE A 938 8.31 25.68 11.78
C PHE A 938 8.78 25.72 13.24
N ASN A 939 8.63 26.87 13.91
CA ASN A 939 8.96 27.01 15.33
C ASN A 939 8.11 26.10 16.21
N PHE A 940 6.80 26.05 15.97
CA PHE A 940 5.89 25.15 16.67
C PHE A 940 6.25 23.67 16.43
N HIS A 941 6.51 23.31 15.17
CA HIS A 941 6.87 21.95 14.79
C HIS A 941 8.18 21.49 15.47
N SER A 942 9.22 22.33 15.48
CA SER A 942 10.48 22.03 16.17
C SER A 942 10.30 21.80 17.67
N ARG A 943 9.43 22.58 18.34
CA ARG A 943 9.12 22.37 19.76
C ARG A 943 8.40 21.04 20.00
N VAL A 944 7.41 20.71 19.15
CA VAL A 944 6.68 19.44 19.24
C VAL A 944 7.61 18.24 19.03
N LEU A 945 8.56 18.31 18.10
CA LEU A 945 9.55 17.24 17.88
C LEU A 945 10.51 17.08 19.05
N ALA A 946 10.98 18.18 19.65
CA ALA A 946 11.82 18.13 20.84
C ALA A 946 11.08 17.51 22.03
N LEU A 947 9.80 17.86 22.21
CA LEU A 947 8.93 17.27 23.22
C LEU A 947 8.62 15.79 22.94
N GLU A 948 8.41 15.41 21.68
CA GLU A 948 8.23 14.01 21.28
C GLU A 948 9.41 13.16 21.78
N ALA A 949 10.64 13.56 21.46
CA ALA A 949 11.85 12.85 21.88
C ALA A 949 11.93 12.73 23.41
N ARG A 950 11.59 13.80 24.13
CA ARG A 950 11.62 13.83 25.60
C ARG A 950 10.55 12.93 26.24
N ILE A 951 9.32 12.96 25.73
CA ILE A 951 8.23 12.09 26.21
C ILE A 951 8.59 10.62 25.98
N LEU A 952 9.10 10.28 24.79
CA LEU A 952 9.53 8.91 24.49
C LEU A 952 10.67 8.46 25.41
N TYR A 953 11.66 9.32 25.65
CA TYR A 953 12.76 9.01 26.58
C TYR A 953 12.25 8.80 28.01
N ALA A 954 11.40 9.69 28.52
CA ALA A 954 10.84 9.61 29.87
C ALA A 954 9.98 8.35 30.09
N LEU A 955 9.30 7.88 29.04
CA LEU A 955 8.48 6.67 29.06
C LEU A 955 9.24 5.39 28.69
N GLY A 956 10.55 5.47 28.42
CA GLY A 956 11.36 4.33 27.97
C GLY A 956 10.86 3.73 26.66
N PHE A 957 10.34 4.56 25.75
CA PHE A 957 9.70 4.20 24.48
C PHE A 957 8.44 3.33 24.61
N ASN A 958 7.93 3.09 25.82
CA ASN A 958 6.71 2.32 26.04
C ASN A 958 5.47 3.21 25.92
N THR A 959 4.91 3.31 24.72
CA THR A 959 3.67 4.06 24.42
C THR A 959 2.39 3.20 24.47
N HIS A 960 2.50 1.91 24.76
CA HIS A 960 1.35 1.01 24.77
C HIS A 960 0.38 1.34 25.92
N VAL A 961 -0.92 1.45 25.59
CA VAL A 961 -2.00 1.74 26.55
C VAL A 961 -3.19 0.83 26.26
N ALA A 962 -3.55 -0.01 27.23
CA ALA A 962 -4.77 -0.81 27.19
C ALA A 962 -5.95 0.04 27.67
N LEU A 963 -6.94 0.28 26.80
CA LEU A 963 -8.11 1.09 27.12
C LEU A 963 -9.30 0.24 27.56
N PRO A 964 -10.12 0.71 28.52
CA PRO A 964 -11.32 0.01 29.00
C PRO A 964 -12.48 0.05 28.01
N HIS A 965 -12.42 0.89 26.97
CA HIS A 965 -13.52 1.11 26.02
C HIS A 965 -13.95 -0.17 25.29
N ALA A 966 -12.99 -1.01 24.86
CA ALA A 966 -13.31 -2.28 24.20
C ALA A 966 -13.97 -3.26 25.17
N LEU A 967 -13.46 -3.35 26.41
CA LEU A 967 -14.03 -4.19 27.46
C LEU A 967 -15.44 -3.74 27.83
N ALA A 968 -15.68 -2.44 27.96
CA ALA A 968 -16.98 -1.88 28.25
C ALA A 968 -18.02 -2.25 27.17
N VAL A 969 -17.63 -2.23 25.89
CA VAL A 969 -18.51 -2.69 24.80
C VAL A 969 -18.83 -4.17 24.94
N THR A 970 -17.83 -5.02 25.20
CA THR A 970 -18.03 -6.45 25.44
C THR A 970 -18.96 -6.70 26.63
N TYR A 971 -18.74 -6.01 27.76
CA TYR A 971 -19.57 -6.15 28.95
C TYR A 971 -21.01 -5.71 28.70
N LEU A 972 -21.22 -4.61 27.97
CA LEU A 972 -22.57 -4.15 27.58
C LEU A 972 -23.27 -5.12 26.61
N GLN A 973 -22.53 -5.87 25.80
CA GLN A 973 -23.08 -6.92 24.94
C GLN A 973 -23.48 -8.17 25.73
N THR A 974 -22.67 -8.54 26.73
CA THR A 974 -22.91 -9.70 27.59
C THR A 974 -24.03 -9.47 28.60
N LEU A 975 -24.14 -8.26 29.16
CA LEU A 975 -25.18 -7.90 30.11
C LEU A 975 -26.49 -7.61 29.37
N GLU A 976 -27.45 -8.54 29.43
CA GLU A 976 -28.79 -8.33 28.89
C GLU A 976 -29.57 -7.33 29.76
N PHE A 977 -29.52 -6.04 29.43
CA PHE A 977 -30.34 -5.01 30.08
C PHE A 977 -31.79 -5.14 29.61
N CYS A 978 -32.57 -6.00 30.29
CA CYS A 978 -33.97 -6.21 29.98
C CYS A 978 -34.75 -4.88 30.18
N ASN A 979 -35.20 -4.29 29.06
CA ASN A 979 -36.20 -3.21 28.94
C ASN A 979 -35.72 -1.74 28.75
N GLN A 980 -34.44 -1.44 28.47
CA GLN A 980 -33.99 -0.06 28.16
C GLN A 980 -33.21 0.01 26.83
N PRO A 981 -33.21 1.17 26.13
CA PRO A 981 -32.49 1.30 24.86
C PRO A 981 -30.98 1.20 25.08
N LYS A 982 -30.34 0.20 24.44
CA LYS A 982 -28.89 -0.05 24.52
C LYS A 982 -28.03 1.16 24.14
N GLU A 983 -28.55 2.05 23.32
CA GLU A 983 -27.88 3.28 22.89
C GLU A 983 -27.68 4.28 24.04
N ALA A 984 -28.69 4.46 24.91
CA ALA A 984 -28.62 5.42 26.02
C ALA A 984 -27.60 4.99 27.07
N ILE A 985 -27.58 3.70 27.41
CA ILE A 985 -26.61 3.14 28.37
C ILE A 985 -25.20 3.17 27.78
N SER A 986 -25.02 2.74 26.53
CA SER A 986 -23.71 2.77 25.86
C SER A 986 -23.12 4.18 25.81
N ARG A 987 -23.94 5.18 25.45
CA ARG A 987 -23.52 6.59 25.45
C ARG A 987 -23.08 7.04 26.84
N ARG A 988 -23.89 6.75 27.86
CA ARG A 988 -23.60 7.16 29.25
C ARG A 988 -22.36 6.46 29.81
N THR A 989 -22.12 5.20 29.45
CA THR A 989 -20.90 4.47 29.81
C THR A 989 -19.65 5.15 29.24
N VAL A 990 -19.68 5.56 27.96
CA VAL A 990 -18.55 6.29 27.34
C VAL A 990 -18.35 7.66 27.99
N GLU A 991 -19.43 8.36 28.36
CA GLU A 991 -19.34 9.62 29.12
C GLU A 991 -18.62 9.44 30.46
N TYR A 992 -18.90 8.36 31.21
CA TYR A 992 -18.20 8.05 32.46
C TYR A 992 -16.74 7.65 32.26
N LEU A 993 -16.41 6.90 31.21
CA LEU A 993 -15.02 6.60 30.85
C LEU A 993 -14.24 7.88 30.50
N ASN A 994 -14.86 8.80 29.75
CA ASN A 994 -14.26 10.10 29.45
C ASN A 994 -14.09 10.97 30.71
N THR A 995 -15.05 10.91 31.64
CA THR A 995 -14.95 11.58 32.95
C THR A 995 -13.76 11.04 33.75
N ALA A 996 -13.54 9.72 33.71
CA ALA A 996 -12.41 9.09 34.41
C ALA A 996 -11.03 9.48 33.83
N LEU A 997 -10.93 9.82 32.54
CA LEU A 997 -9.70 10.38 31.94
C LEU A 997 -9.35 11.77 32.49
N LEU A 998 -10.36 12.56 32.87
CA LEU A 998 -10.21 13.93 33.36
C LEU A 998 -9.99 14.00 34.88
N SER A 999 -10.14 12.88 35.59
CA SER A 999 -10.05 12.86 37.05
C SER A 999 -8.61 13.16 37.54
N PRO A 1000 -8.42 14.15 38.45
CA PRO A 1000 -7.12 14.41 39.08
C PRO A 1000 -6.57 13.22 39.88
N GLN A 1001 -7.42 12.25 40.23
CA GLN A 1001 -7.02 11.01 40.89
C GLN A 1001 -6.35 10.00 39.93
N MET A 1002 -6.20 10.35 38.65
CA MET A 1002 -5.49 9.57 37.63
C MET A 1002 -5.97 8.10 37.57
N LEU A 1003 -7.29 7.92 37.47
CA LEU A 1003 -7.95 6.60 37.56
C LEU A 1003 -7.41 5.59 36.53
N TYR A 1004 -7.04 6.07 35.32
CA TYR A 1004 -6.46 5.26 34.25
C TYR A 1004 -5.02 4.78 34.51
N LEU A 1005 -4.29 5.40 35.44
CA LEU A 1005 -2.95 4.97 35.82
C LEU A 1005 -2.96 4.02 37.01
N THR A 1006 -3.93 4.21 37.90
CA THR A 1006 -4.01 3.54 39.21
C THR A 1006 -4.82 2.26 39.17
N HIS A 1007 -5.77 2.11 38.23
CA HIS A 1007 -6.67 0.96 38.16
C HIS A 1007 -6.60 0.25 36.80
N GLN A 1008 -6.82 -1.06 36.82
CA GLN A 1008 -6.92 -1.91 35.64
C GLN A 1008 -8.13 -1.55 34.76
N PRO A 1009 -8.05 -1.79 33.43
CA PRO A 1009 -9.12 -1.46 32.48
C PRO A 1009 -10.45 -2.18 32.73
N ASN A 1010 -10.43 -3.43 33.22
CA ASN A 1010 -11.65 -4.18 33.56
C ASN A 1010 -12.45 -3.48 34.66
N MET A 1011 -11.78 -3.04 35.74
CA MET A 1011 -12.41 -2.34 36.85
C MET A 1011 -13.08 -1.02 36.41
N LEU A 1012 -12.38 -0.23 35.58
CA LEU A 1012 -12.91 1.03 35.04
C LEU A 1012 -14.14 0.80 34.16
N ALA A 1013 -14.13 -0.25 33.34
CA ALA A 1013 -15.27 -0.60 32.49
C ALA A 1013 -16.48 -1.03 33.33
N VAL A 1014 -16.31 -1.88 34.35
CA VAL A 1014 -17.40 -2.30 35.24
C VAL A 1014 -17.99 -1.12 36.01
N ALA A 1015 -17.15 -0.24 36.58
CA ALA A 1015 -17.60 0.94 37.30
C ALA A 1015 -18.39 1.92 36.40
N ALA A 1016 -17.94 2.13 35.16
CA ALA A 1016 -18.64 2.98 34.20
C ALA A 1016 -20.00 2.40 33.80
N VAL A 1017 -20.08 1.08 33.54
CA VAL A 1017 -21.33 0.38 33.23
C VAL A 1017 -22.28 0.43 34.42
N TYR A 1018 -21.79 0.22 35.64
CA TYR A 1018 -22.60 0.31 36.86
C TYR A 1018 -23.21 1.70 37.05
N ASN A 1019 -22.40 2.75 36.86
CA ASN A 1019 -22.87 4.13 36.95
C ASN A 1019 -23.88 4.49 35.86
N ALA A 1020 -23.64 4.07 34.62
CA ALA A 1020 -24.56 4.26 33.51
C ALA A 1020 -25.90 3.54 33.72
N ALA A 1021 -25.87 2.28 34.17
CA ALA A 1021 -27.06 1.50 34.47
C ALA A 1021 -27.89 2.15 35.59
N LYS A 1022 -27.24 2.67 36.64
CA LYS A 1022 -27.91 3.37 37.75
C LYS A 1022 -28.56 4.68 37.31
N ASP A 1023 -27.90 5.47 36.47
CA ASP A 1023 -28.43 6.75 35.97
C ASP A 1023 -29.62 6.56 35.02
N VAL A 1024 -29.57 5.53 34.17
CA VAL A 1024 -30.64 5.20 33.20
C VAL A 1024 -31.79 4.42 33.87
N GLY A 1025 -31.63 3.98 35.12
CA GLY A 1025 -32.63 3.19 35.84
C GLY A 1025 -32.79 1.77 35.28
N ALA A 1026 -31.72 1.18 34.75
CA ALA A 1026 -31.73 -0.19 34.25
C ALA A 1026 -31.76 -1.20 35.42
N ARG A 1027 -32.53 -2.29 35.27
CA ARG A 1027 -32.59 -3.35 36.28
C ARG A 1027 -31.29 -4.16 36.25
N MET A 1028 -30.43 -3.97 37.24
CA MET A 1028 -29.20 -4.73 37.40
C MET A 1028 -29.47 -6.11 38.03
N PRO A 1029 -28.61 -7.12 37.79
CA PRO A 1029 -28.68 -8.40 38.49
C PRO A 1029 -28.64 -8.21 40.01
N GLU A 1030 -29.42 -9.00 40.74
CA GLU A 1030 -29.46 -8.97 42.21
C GLU A 1030 -28.22 -9.64 42.85
N CYS A 1031 -27.40 -10.34 42.05
CA CYS A 1031 -26.13 -10.93 42.48
C CYS A 1031 -24.95 -9.95 42.31
N GLU A 1032 -23.82 -10.26 42.96
CA GLU A 1032 -22.55 -9.51 42.86
C GLU A 1032 -21.87 -9.76 41.49
N TRP A 1033 -22.55 -9.35 40.42
CA TRP A 1033 -22.19 -9.65 39.02
C TRP A 1033 -20.82 -9.10 38.61
N TRP A 1034 -20.31 -8.09 39.32
CA TRP A 1034 -18.99 -7.51 39.09
C TRP A 1034 -17.84 -8.47 39.41
N GLU A 1035 -18.05 -9.47 40.29
CA GLU A 1035 -17.04 -10.49 40.60
C GLU A 1035 -16.67 -11.34 39.39
N VAL A 1036 -17.60 -11.53 38.44
CA VAL A 1036 -17.37 -12.26 37.18
C VAL A 1036 -16.32 -11.58 36.30
N PHE A 1037 -16.08 -10.29 36.53
CA PHE A 1037 -15.13 -9.47 35.78
C PHE A 1037 -13.85 -9.17 36.57
N ASP A 1038 -13.57 -9.94 37.63
CA ASP A 1038 -12.43 -9.78 38.53
C ASP A 1038 -12.36 -8.37 39.16
N VAL A 1039 -13.49 -7.90 39.71
CA VAL A 1039 -13.58 -6.61 40.41
C VAL A 1039 -14.07 -6.81 41.83
N GLU A 1040 -13.33 -6.30 42.81
CA GLU A 1040 -13.74 -6.35 44.21
C GLU A 1040 -14.77 -5.26 44.54
N ARG A 1041 -15.62 -5.52 45.55
CA ARG A 1041 -16.67 -4.59 45.97
C ARG A 1041 -16.12 -3.24 46.46
N GLU A 1042 -14.98 -3.26 47.15
CA GLU A 1042 -14.32 -2.06 47.68
C GLU A 1042 -13.79 -1.17 46.54
N GLU A 1043 -13.16 -1.77 45.54
CA GLU A 1043 -12.65 -1.11 44.34
C GLU A 1043 -13.79 -0.52 43.49
N LEU A 1044 -14.86 -1.29 43.28
CA LEU A 1044 -16.05 -0.81 42.58
C LEU A 1044 -16.67 0.38 43.31
N GLY A 1045 -16.79 0.31 44.63
CA GLY A 1045 -17.33 1.39 45.47
C GLY A 1045 -16.51 2.68 45.33
N PHE A 1046 -15.18 2.57 45.40
CA PHE A 1046 -14.28 3.70 45.20
C PHE A 1046 -14.43 4.32 43.81
N LEU A 1047 -14.35 3.51 42.74
CA LEU A 1047 -14.41 4.00 41.35
C LEU A 1047 -15.75 4.66 41.03
N VAL A 1048 -16.86 4.11 41.54
CA VAL A 1048 -18.20 4.67 41.35
C VAL A 1048 -18.31 6.07 41.94
N VAL A 1049 -17.78 6.28 43.14
CA VAL A 1049 -17.76 7.59 43.80
C VAL A 1049 -16.76 8.53 43.11
N ALA A 1050 -15.57 8.04 42.78
CA ALA A 1050 -14.52 8.81 42.13
C ALA A 1050 -15.00 9.43 40.80
N MET A 1051 -15.62 8.64 39.93
CA MET A 1051 -16.16 9.12 38.64
C MET A 1051 -17.27 10.17 38.83
N ARG A 1052 -18.10 10.06 39.87
CA ARG A 1052 -19.16 11.05 40.17
C ARG A 1052 -18.63 12.31 40.83
N SER A 1053 -17.51 12.23 41.56
CA SER A 1053 -16.97 13.34 42.34
C SER A 1053 -16.38 14.48 41.49
N LEU A 1054 -16.00 14.19 40.24
CA LEU A 1054 -15.34 15.16 39.36
C LEU A 1054 -16.22 16.40 39.10
N GLU A 1055 -17.51 16.21 38.87
CA GLU A 1055 -18.43 17.34 38.59
C GLU A 1055 -18.49 18.32 39.78
N GLY A 1056 -18.55 17.78 41.00
CA GLY A 1056 -18.51 18.58 42.22
C GLY A 1056 -17.18 19.29 42.43
N TRP A 1057 -16.07 18.61 42.11
CA TRP A 1057 -14.73 19.19 42.17
C TRP A 1057 -14.55 20.33 41.15
N VAL A 1058 -14.97 20.14 39.90
CA VAL A 1058 -14.87 21.18 38.85
C VAL A 1058 -15.69 22.41 39.22
N ARG A 1059 -16.91 22.22 39.75
CA ARG A 1059 -17.74 23.35 40.23
C ARG A 1059 -17.02 24.15 41.31
N LYS A 1060 -16.46 23.46 42.30
CA LYS A 1060 -15.67 24.10 43.37
C LYS A 1060 -14.45 24.84 42.82
N GLN A 1061 -13.70 24.24 41.90
CA GLN A 1061 -12.53 24.88 41.30
C GLN A 1061 -12.88 26.09 40.43
N ARG A 1062 -14.03 26.09 39.73
CA ARG A 1062 -14.52 27.28 39.01
C ARG A 1062 -14.84 28.45 39.93
N GLU A 1063 -15.34 28.18 41.14
CA GLU A 1063 -15.61 29.20 42.16
C GLU A 1063 -14.32 29.72 42.80
N GLU A 1064 -13.35 28.84 43.06
CA GLU A 1064 -12.08 29.17 43.73
C GLU A 1064 -11.02 29.77 42.79
N SER A 1065 -11.05 29.43 41.50
CA SER A 1065 -10.05 29.83 40.49
C SER A 1065 -10.70 30.37 39.20
N PRO A 1066 -11.15 31.64 39.16
CA PRO A 1066 -11.81 32.23 37.98
C PRO A 1066 -10.94 32.28 36.72
N TRP A 1067 -9.62 32.28 36.88
CA TRP A 1067 -8.65 32.25 35.77
C TRP A 1067 -8.67 30.92 34.99
N MET A 1068 -9.24 29.85 35.58
CA MET A 1068 -9.52 28.57 34.89
C MET A 1068 -10.56 28.73 33.77
N THR A 1069 -11.42 29.75 33.84
CA THR A 1069 -12.49 30.02 32.87
C THR A 1069 -12.15 31.10 31.84
N ASP A 1070 -11.03 31.80 31.98
CA ASP A 1070 -10.68 32.97 31.15
C ASP A 1070 -9.84 32.62 29.91
N GLY A 1071 -9.46 31.36 29.70
CA GLY A 1071 -8.60 30.96 28.58
C GLY A 1071 -7.87 29.64 28.82
N MET A 1072 -6.97 29.28 27.90
CA MET A 1072 -6.03 28.17 28.13
C MET A 1072 -5.12 28.53 29.30
N VAL A 1073 -4.90 27.57 30.20
CA VAL A 1073 -3.92 27.73 31.27
C VAL A 1073 -2.53 27.83 30.65
N THR A 1074 -1.90 29.00 30.76
CA THR A 1074 -0.53 29.26 30.29
C THR A 1074 0.45 29.30 31.44
N ARG A 1075 1.74 29.10 31.16
CA ARG A 1075 2.79 29.21 32.17
C ARG A 1075 2.78 30.57 32.89
N LYS A 1076 2.56 31.65 32.14
CA LYS A 1076 2.51 33.02 32.68
C LYS A 1076 1.35 33.20 33.67
N ALA A 1077 0.17 32.68 33.35
CA ALA A 1077 -0.98 32.74 34.25
C ALA A 1077 -0.72 31.99 35.57
N VAL A 1078 -0.07 30.82 35.51
CA VAL A 1078 0.34 30.06 36.71
C VAL A 1078 1.36 30.83 37.54
N GLN A 1079 2.33 31.49 36.91
CA GLN A 1079 3.33 32.33 37.60
C GLN A 1079 2.71 33.55 38.28
N GLU A 1080 1.75 34.22 37.63
CA GLU A 1080 1.00 35.33 38.22
C GLU A 1080 0.19 34.87 39.43
N GLU A 1081 -0.43 33.69 39.37
CA GLU A 1081 -1.21 33.12 40.46
C GLU A 1081 -0.31 32.68 41.65
N LEU A 1082 0.86 32.09 41.39
CA LEU A 1082 1.87 31.82 42.42
C LEU A 1082 2.35 33.11 43.09
N GLY A 1083 2.52 34.17 42.30
CA GLY A 1083 2.86 35.51 42.79
C GLY A 1083 1.78 36.10 43.69
N ARG A 1084 0.49 35.98 43.31
CA ARG A 1084 -0.66 36.38 44.15
C ARG A 1084 -0.72 35.61 45.47
N ARG A 1085 -0.35 34.33 45.44
CA ARG A 1085 -0.31 33.44 46.62
C ARG A 1085 0.94 33.62 47.48
N GLY A 1086 1.88 34.47 47.06
CA GLY A 1086 3.11 34.78 47.82
C GLY A 1086 4.16 33.67 47.80
N ILE A 1087 4.07 32.73 46.86
CA ILE A 1087 4.98 31.58 46.76
C ILE A 1087 6.12 31.93 45.78
N ARG A 1088 7.30 32.30 46.31
CA ARG A 1088 8.50 32.56 45.49
C ARG A 1088 9.21 31.25 45.13
N ASN A 1089 9.38 31.00 43.83
CA ASN A 1089 10.29 29.96 43.34
C ASN A 1089 11.74 30.30 43.71
N GLY A 1090 12.41 29.39 44.41
CA GLY A 1090 13.83 29.52 44.75
C GLY A 1090 14.74 29.44 43.52
N ASN A 1091 15.63 30.42 43.42
CA ASN A 1091 16.87 30.52 42.62
C ASN A 1091 16.81 30.13 41.13
N GLY A 1092 16.74 31.17 40.29
CA GLY A 1092 17.08 31.10 38.86
C GLY A 1092 16.92 32.43 38.08
N SER A 1093 16.13 33.37 38.59
CA SER A 1093 15.70 34.57 37.84
C SER A 1093 16.62 35.80 38.01
N GLN A 1094 17.94 35.64 37.87
CA GLN A 1094 18.83 36.81 37.76
C GLN A 1094 19.75 36.79 36.54
N ALA A 1095 19.88 35.68 35.83
CA ALA A 1095 20.74 35.61 34.64
C ALA A 1095 19.98 35.93 33.32
N GLU A 1096 18.71 35.52 33.20
CA GLU A 1096 17.95 35.73 31.94
C GLU A 1096 17.38 37.15 31.79
N ASP A 1097 17.13 37.87 32.90
CA ASP A 1097 16.56 39.22 32.85
C ASP A 1097 17.58 40.27 32.40
N GLU A 1098 18.89 40.06 32.61
CA GLU A 1098 19.92 40.99 32.14
C GLU A 1098 20.17 40.88 30.63
N GLU A 1099 20.12 39.66 30.07
CA GLU A 1099 20.36 39.40 28.65
C GLU A 1099 19.16 39.84 27.79
N ALA A 1100 17.93 39.59 28.25
CA ALA A 1100 16.71 40.07 27.61
C ALA A 1100 16.55 41.60 27.70
N ALA A 1101 16.99 42.22 28.81
CA ALA A 1101 17.03 43.67 28.93
C ALA A 1101 18.13 44.31 28.06
N MET A 1102 19.25 43.61 27.84
CA MET A 1102 20.30 44.07 26.93
C MET A 1102 19.86 44.01 25.47
N MET A 1103 19.15 42.94 25.05
CA MET A 1103 18.61 42.84 23.69
C MET A 1103 17.54 43.90 23.40
N ARG A 1104 16.60 44.18 24.32
CA ARG A 1104 15.63 45.27 24.12
C ARG A 1104 16.29 46.64 24.00
N LYS A 1105 17.35 46.90 24.79
CA LYS A 1105 18.13 48.14 24.65
C LYS A 1105 18.95 48.20 23.36
N MET A 1106 19.28 47.07 22.76
CA MET A 1106 19.97 46.99 21.47
C MET A 1106 19.00 47.23 20.31
N ASP A 1107 17.79 46.67 20.39
CA ASP A 1107 16.71 46.87 19.42
C ASP A 1107 16.19 48.31 19.46
N GLU A 1108 15.97 48.89 20.65
CA GLU A 1108 15.62 50.32 20.78
C GLU A 1108 16.73 51.24 20.23
N LYS A 1109 18.00 50.83 20.33
CA LYS A 1109 19.12 51.57 19.72
C LYS A 1109 19.19 51.38 18.21
N MET A 1110 18.86 50.21 17.69
CA MET A 1110 18.81 49.97 16.25
C MET A 1110 17.67 50.75 15.60
N GLU A 1111 16.48 50.77 16.20
CA GLU A 1111 15.36 51.59 15.73
C GLU A 1111 15.68 53.09 15.78
N GLN A 1112 16.43 53.55 16.77
CA GLN A 1112 16.90 54.95 16.83
C GLN A 1112 17.97 55.27 15.78
N ILE A 1113 18.78 54.30 15.37
CA ILE A 1113 19.79 54.45 14.32
C ILE A 1113 19.13 54.43 12.93
N GLU A 1114 18.14 53.56 12.70
CA GLU A 1114 17.36 53.52 11.46
C GLU A 1114 16.44 54.74 11.31
N ALA A 1115 15.97 55.35 12.40
CA ALA A 1115 15.20 56.60 12.35
C ALA A 1115 16.07 57.86 12.13
N GLN A 1116 17.41 57.75 12.24
CA GLN A 1116 18.35 58.85 12.02
C GLN A 1116 19.14 58.75 10.69
N SER A 1117 19.08 57.61 10.00
CA SER A 1117 19.54 57.44 8.61
C SER A 1117 18.43 57.75 7.62
#